data_AF-A0A9D9NRC8-F1
#
_entry.id   AF-A0A9D9NRC8-F1
#
_cell.length_a   1.000
_cell.length_b   1.000
_cell.length_c   1.000
_cell.angle_alpha   90.00
_cell.angle_beta   90.00
_cell.angle_gamma   90.00
#
_symmetry.space_group_name_H-M   'P 1'
#
loop_
_entity.id
_entity.type
_entity.pdbx_description
1 polymer ?
#
loop_
_entity_poly.entity_id
_entity_poly.type
_entity_poly.pdbx_seq_one_letter_code
_entity_poly.pdbx_strand_id
1 'polypeptide(L)'
;MKKFIIYSIAGLLAVFALAGCSDWLKPERKVVQHPEEQSPILRDDAYYAALREYKKTEHKLAFGWYGSWTATGASYQSRLVSAPDSMDIISIWSQWHSLTPEQMADKEYVQKVKGTKVTFTTFLDNIPEEFRAGEVPTEEEIATFAAAWGRDSIAKYNYDGMDIDYEPGYGASGPLVGNPCPELFNVLIRELGKYLGPKSGTGKLLIIDGVPYAVQGEMAEYFDYGIVQAYNSPGYTDLQNRFNSAYNKGWKPEQYIFAENFESYWQDGGVTHTTREGETVNSLLGMARFNPTQGFCAGFGAYHMEYEYAHHDMPYKFMRKAIQDINPAGGSLVTTMSSTSSVSSLVENGASFDGEFSADFTLRFAHPLPADVSFDIVLDNSLVETYNNENGTDYYPVDASNLTISPITAKAGSIVSNASSISFDPSGLSGGIYIIPLRVELPEGGAYQAQTGSELVFYAFVSLINEADKMLIDTEATALTGAKIAPAKWTISCYQGKNDSGATGVWNLDSDDQKAYMFDGVRDDKCWYASSQSFSWANGGNFVIELGRKYEIDGFRWSIYYQDSNPECIDFQYSQDGKVWVSVMNGETFVPKTTENWKIFQLKKPIKARYIRVFVGSVTSYTSMNEAEIYAPSN
;
A
#
# COMPACT_ATOMS: atom_id res chain seq x y z
N MET A 1 0.44 76.90 22.16
CA MET A 1 0.53 75.43 21.97
C MET A 1 -0.35 74.88 20.84
N LYS A 2 -1.62 75.29 20.65
CA LYS A 2 -2.49 74.69 19.60
C LYS A 2 -2.03 74.89 18.14
N LYS A 3 -1.40 76.03 17.78
CA LYS A 3 -0.94 76.28 16.39
C LYS A 3 0.36 75.54 16.03
N PHE A 4 1.27 75.36 16.98
CA PHE A 4 2.53 74.62 16.75
C PHE A 4 2.27 73.14 16.45
N ILE A 5 1.33 72.51 17.15
CA ILE A 5 0.96 71.10 16.94
C ILE A 5 0.36 70.89 15.53
N ILE A 6 -0.46 71.84 15.03
CA ILE A 6 -1.06 71.73 13.69
C ILE A 6 0.01 71.84 12.60
N TYR A 7 0.97 72.76 12.73
CA TYR A 7 2.07 72.88 11.75
C TYR A 7 3.06 71.71 11.83
N SER A 8 3.30 71.14 13.01
CA SER A 8 4.11 69.92 13.16
C SER A 8 3.43 68.69 12.56
N ILE A 9 2.11 68.53 12.73
CA ILE A 9 1.33 67.42 12.14
C ILE A 9 1.22 67.57 10.61
N ALA A 10 1.00 68.79 10.10
CA ALA A 10 0.98 69.06 8.66
C ALA A 10 2.35 68.86 8.01
N GLY A 11 3.44 69.23 8.69
CA GLY A 11 4.81 68.96 8.25
C GLY A 11 5.15 67.47 8.22
N LEU A 12 4.72 66.70 9.24
CA LEU A 12 4.89 65.24 9.27
C LEU A 12 4.10 64.53 8.16
N LEU A 13 2.85 64.95 7.91
CA LEU A 13 2.02 64.40 6.82
C LEU A 13 2.58 64.72 5.42
N ALA A 14 3.18 65.90 5.23
CA ALA A 14 3.85 66.25 3.97
C ALA A 14 5.14 65.44 3.74
N VAL A 15 5.85 65.04 4.80
CA VAL A 15 7.04 64.17 4.71
C VAL A 15 6.64 62.72 4.39
N PHE A 16 5.51 62.22 4.92
CA PHE A 16 4.97 60.90 4.53
C PHE A 16 4.45 60.85 3.08
N ALA A 17 3.99 61.98 2.53
CA ALA A 17 3.57 62.05 1.12
C ALA A 17 4.75 62.08 0.13
N LEU A 18 5.95 62.47 0.57
CA LEU A 18 7.17 62.54 -0.26
C LEU A 18 8.11 61.34 -0.08
N ALA A 19 7.89 60.52 0.96
CA ALA A 19 8.52 59.22 1.14
C ALA A 19 7.63 58.08 0.57
N GLY A 20 7.13 58.27 -0.65
CA GLY A 20 6.56 57.17 -1.42
C GLY A 20 7.68 56.23 -1.86
N CYS A 21 8.00 55.22 -1.05
CA CYS A 21 8.87 54.12 -1.46
C CYS A 21 8.26 53.47 -2.71
N SER A 22 8.82 53.79 -3.87
CA SER A 22 8.41 53.27 -5.19
C SER A 22 8.55 51.75 -5.33
N ASP A 23 9.09 51.05 -4.32
CA ASP A 23 9.28 49.60 -4.34
C ASP A 23 8.02 48.81 -3.95
N TRP A 24 7.02 49.40 -3.31
CA TRP A 24 5.79 48.66 -2.96
C TRP A 24 4.76 48.61 -4.11
N LEU A 25 4.93 49.40 -5.18
CA LEU A 25 4.07 49.34 -6.37
C LEU A 25 4.71 48.58 -7.54
N LYS A 26 5.92 48.07 -7.36
CA LYS A 26 6.50 47.12 -8.31
C LYS A 26 6.02 45.74 -7.90
N PRO A 27 5.19 45.04 -8.71
CA PRO A 27 4.99 43.62 -8.50
C PRO A 27 6.35 42.94 -8.59
N GLU A 28 6.94 42.59 -7.45
CA GLU A 28 8.09 41.71 -7.42
C GLU A 28 7.61 40.33 -7.86
N ARG A 29 8.22 39.80 -8.91
CA ARG A 29 8.00 38.42 -9.32
C ARG A 29 8.42 37.54 -8.16
N LYS A 30 7.46 37.02 -7.40
CA LYS A 30 7.71 35.89 -6.51
C LYS A 30 8.13 34.73 -7.39
N VAL A 31 9.42 34.46 -7.42
CA VAL A 31 9.97 33.27 -8.06
C VAL A 31 9.60 32.11 -7.14
N VAL A 32 8.45 31.47 -7.41
CA VAL A 32 7.96 30.29 -6.68
C VAL A 32 8.56 29.00 -7.24
N GLN A 33 9.53 29.14 -8.16
CA GLN A 33 10.08 28.05 -8.96
C GLN A 33 11.58 28.27 -9.07
N HIS A 34 12.34 27.22 -8.76
CA HIS A 34 13.78 27.18 -8.96
C HIS A 34 14.11 26.13 -10.04
N PRO A 35 13.93 26.43 -11.35
CA PRO A 35 14.34 25.53 -12.43
C PRO A 35 15.81 25.09 -12.33
N GLU A 36 16.66 25.94 -11.79
CA GLU A 36 18.07 25.67 -11.47
C GLU A 36 18.26 24.59 -10.38
N GLU A 37 17.27 24.37 -9.52
CA GLU A 37 17.23 23.31 -8.51
C GLU A 37 16.63 22.00 -9.07
N GLN A 38 16.10 21.99 -10.30
CA GLN A 38 15.58 20.80 -10.99
C GLN A 38 16.71 19.92 -11.54
N SER A 39 17.58 19.42 -10.67
CA SER A 39 18.71 18.49 -10.91
C SER A 39 19.70 18.94 -12.00
N PRO A 40 21.04 18.89 -11.77
CA PRO A 40 22.05 19.31 -12.75
C PRO A 40 22.24 18.28 -13.87
N ILE A 41 21.17 17.66 -14.36
CA ILE A 41 21.22 16.76 -15.52
C ILE A 41 21.28 17.63 -16.76
N LEU A 42 22.39 17.51 -17.50
CA LEU A 42 22.52 18.09 -18.83
C LEU A 42 21.48 17.42 -19.76
N ARG A 43 20.45 18.16 -20.14
CA ARG A 43 19.40 17.73 -21.08
C ARG A 43 19.85 17.95 -22.53
N ASP A 44 20.90 17.24 -22.92
CA ASP A 44 21.42 17.26 -24.28
C ASP A 44 20.68 16.26 -25.21
N ASP A 45 21.12 16.17 -26.45
CA ASP A 45 20.53 15.25 -27.43
C ASP A 45 20.67 13.78 -27.01
N ALA A 46 21.75 13.42 -26.31
CA ALA A 46 22.00 12.07 -25.82
C ALA A 46 21.01 11.69 -24.71
N TYR A 47 20.73 12.62 -23.78
CA TYR A 47 19.71 12.47 -22.77
C TYR A 47 18.34 12.18 -23.40
N TYR A 48 17.90 13.01 -24.35
CA TYR A 48 16.60 12.83 -24.98
C TYR A 48 16.54 11.59 -25.88
N ALA A 49 17.65 11.18 -26.49
CA ALA A 49 17.74 9.90 -27.20
C ALA A 49 17.56 8.72 -26.24
N ALA A 50 18.26 8.71 -25.11
CA ALA A 50 18.14 7.66 -24.09
C ALA A 50 16.72 7.60 -23.51
N LEU A 51 16.09 8.75 -23.24
CA LEU A 51 14.70 8.84 -22.80
C LEU A 51 13.73 8.20 -23.81
N ARG A 52 13.92 8.47 -25.11
CA ARG A 52 13.09 7.87 -26.16
C ARG A 52 13.33 6.37 -26.33
N GLU A 53 14.54 5.87 -26.10
CA GLU A 53 14.79 4.42 -26.08
C GLU A 53 14.16 3.75 -24.85
N TYR A 54 14.25 4.37 -23.68
CA TYR A 54 13.56 3.91 -22.47
C TYR A 54 12.05 3.77 -22.71
N LYS A 55 11.40 4.75 -23.35
CA LYS A 55 9.96 4.69 -23.62
C LYS A 55 9.53 3.56 -24.57
N LYS A 56 10.48 2.88 -25.22
CA LYS A 56 10.23 1.69 -26.05
C LYS A 56 10.36 0.39 -25.27
N THR A 57 10.97 0.39 -24.08
CA THR A 57 11.11 -0.82 -23.26
C THR A 57 9.78 -1.16 -22.62
N GLU A 58 9.62 -2.40 -22.17
CA GLU A 58 8.50 -2.75 -21.29
C GLU A 58 8.73 -2.10 -19.92
N HIS A 59 7.80 -1.25 -19.50
CA HIS A 59 7.82 -0.57 -18.21
C HIS A 59 6.39 -0.15 -17.83
N LYS A 60 6.17 0.23 -16.57
CA LYS A 60 4.86 0.76 -16.17
C LYS A 60 4.71 2.18 -16.69
N LEU A 61 3.63 2.43 -17.39
CA LEU A 61 3.34 3.71 -18.03
C LEU A 61 2.92 4.75 -16.99
N ALA A 62 3.49 5.95 -17.13
CA ALA A 62 3.04 7.14 -16.45
C ALA A 62 2.03 7.90 -17.35
N PHE A 63 0.80 7.99 -16.85
CA PHE A 63 -0.32 8.63 -17.54
C PHE A 63 -0.80 9.90 -16.82
N GLY A 64 -1.40 10.85 -17.53
CA GLY A 64 -2.18 11.90 -16.88
C GLY A 64 -3.12 12.67 -17.80
N TRP A 65 -4.24 13.10 -17.24
CA TRP A 65 -5.16 14.06 -17.89
C TRP A 65 -4.70 15.49 -17.63
N TYR A 66 -4.66 16.30 -18.68
CA TYR A 66 -4.12 17.66 -18.66
C TYR A 66 -5.18 18.69 -19.03
N GLY A 67 -5.66 19.44 -18.05
CA GLY A 67 -6.85 20.30 -18.22
C GLY A 67 -6.57 21.77 -18.57
N SER A 68 -5.37 22.27 -18.33
CA SER A 68 -5.07 23.71 -18.44
C SER A 68 -4.14 24.08 -19.61
N TRP A 69 -4.24 23.36 -20.73
CA TRP A 69 -3.27 23.49 -21.83
C TRP A 69 -3.55 24.68 -22.77
N THR A 70 -2.81 25.77 -22.56
CA THR A 70 -2.85 26.95 -23.44
C THR A 70 -1.52 27.23 -24.15
N ALA A 71 -0.45 26.51 -23.78
CA ALA A 71 0.94 26.68 -24.22
C ALA A 71 1.54 28.09 -24.00
N THR A 72 0.80 29.01 -23.39
CA THR A 72 1.11 30.44 -23.30
C THR A 72 0.90 30.96 -21.87
N GLY A 73 1.33 32.19 -21.62
CA GLY A 73 1.22 32.84 -20.32
C GLY A 73 2.49 32.79 -19.47
N ALA A 74 2.42 33.44 -18.29
CA ALA A 74 3.56 33.59 -17.38
C ALA A 74 3.86 32.30 -16.59
N SER A 75 2.83 31.52 -16.28
CA SER A 75 3.00 30.19 -15.66
C SER A 75 3.37 29.16 -16.73
N TYR A 76 4.29 28.27 -16.39
CA TYR A 76 4.65 27.12 -17.22
C TYR A 76 3.71 25.92 -17.00
N GLN A 77 2.78 26.01 -16.04
CA GLN A 77 1.73 25.01 -15.80
C GLN A 77 0.85 24.74 -17.03
N SER A 78 0.73 25.70 -17.95
CA SER A 78 -0.11 25.56 -19.14
C SER A 78 0.62 24.92 -20.33
N ARG A 79 1.85 24.44 -20.14
CA ARG A 79 2.70 23.90 -21.20
C ARG A 79 3.03 22.43 -20.95
N LEU A 80 2.80 21.57 -21.94
CA LEU A 80 3.12 20.14 -21.88
C LEU A 80 4.63 19.92 -21.67
N VAL A 81 5.48 20.80 -22.21
CA VAL A 81 6.94 20.74 -21.97
C VAL A 81 7.33 20.84 -20.50
N SER A 82 6.44 21.31 -19.61
CA SER A 82 6.71 21.38 -18.17
C SER A 82 6.43 20.07 -17.43
N ALA A 83 5.65 19.16 -18.03
CA ALA A 83 5.40 17.84 -17.47
C ALA A 83 6.72 17.05 -17.33
N PRO A 84 6.79 16.10 -16.37
CA PRO A 84 7.97 15.25 -16.20
C PRO A 84 8.39 14.60 -17.53
N ASP A 85 9.70 14.61 -17.82
CA ASP A 85 10.21 14.11 -19.11
C ASP A 85 9.84 12.63 -19.34
N SER A 86 9.74 11.86 -18.25
CA SER A 86 9.39 10.45 -18.18
C SER A 86 7.88 10.15 -18.22
N MET A 87 7.01 11.13 -18.50
CA MET A 87 5.61 10.84 -18.81
C MET A 87 5.50 10.07 -20.12
N ASP A 88 4.68 9.03 -20.17
CA ASP A 88 4.51 8.19 -21.35
C ASP A 88 3.33 8.63 -22.20
N ILE A 89 2.20 8.93 -21.56
CA ILE A 89 0.96 9.36 -22.21
C ILE A 89 0.40 10.57 -21.47
N ILE A 90 0.07 11.63 -22.21
CA ILE A 90 -0.71 12.76 -21.70
C ILE A 90 -2.00 12.86 -22.53
N SER A 91 -3.14 12.78 -21.87
CA SER A 91 -4.46 12.95 -22.52
C SER A 91 -4.97 14.36 -22.27
N ILE A 92 -5.30 15.08 -23.35
CA ILE A 92 -5.76 16.47 -23.26
C ILE A 92 -7.21 16.51 -22.78
N TRP A 93 -7.40 16.96 -21.53
CA TRP A 93 -8.69 17.20 -20.88
C TRP A 93 -9.12 18.67 -21.04
N SER A 94 -9.02 19.19 -22.26
CA SER A 94 -9.33 20.59 -22.58
C SER A 94 -9.60 20.75 -24.07
N GLN A 95 -9.60 21.98 -24.56
CA GLN A 95 -9.77 22.28 -25.99
C GLN A 95 -8.71 21.55 -26.83
N TRP A 96 -9.09 20.47 -27.50
CA TRP A 96 -8.20 19.61 -28.28
C TRP A 96 -8.23 19.89 -29.79
N HIS A 97 -9.27 20.57 -30.28
CA HIS A 97 -9.35 21.03 -31.67
C HIS A 97 -9.09 22.54 -31.77
N SER A 98 -8.95 23.05 -32.99
CA SER A 98 -8.70 24.48 -33.25
C SER A 98 -7.43 25.01 -32.57
N LEU A 99 -6.40 24.17 -32.52
CA LEU A 99 -5.15 24.43 -31.80
C LEU A 99 -4.42 25.67 -32.34
N THR A 100 -3.88 26.45 -31.41
CA THR A 100 -2.98 27.57 -31.72
C THR A 100 -1.61 27.08 -32.23
N PRO A 101 -0.85 27.90 -32.97
CA PRO A 101 0.52 27.57 -33.35
C PRO A 101 1.40 27.20 -32.15
N GLU A 102 1.21 27.86 -31.00
CA GLU A 102 1.95 27.61 -29.76
C GLU A 102 1.63 26.24 -29.17
N GLN A 103 0.35 25.85 -29.14
CA GLN A 103 -0.07 24.50 -28.74
C GLN A 103 0.50 23.44 -29.69
N MET A 104 0.42 23.67 -31.01
CA MET A 104 0.98 22.74 -31.99
C MET A 104 2.48 22.53 -31.78
N ALA A 105 3.25 23.60 -31.51
CA ALA A 105 4.69 23.54 -31.26
C ALA A 105 5.03 22.86 -29.92
N ASP A 106 4.29 23.18 -28.84
CA ASP A 106 4.48 22.56 -27.51
C ASP A 106 4.22 21.04 -27.56
N LYS A 107 3.14 20.62 -28.23
CA LYS A 107 2.84 19.20 -28.45
C LYS A 107 3.90 18.53 -29.32
N GLU A 108 4.29 19.15 -30.43
CA GLU A 108 5.31 18.60 -31.34
C GLU A 108 6.66 18.42 -30.63
N TYR A 109 7.07 19.36 -29.77
CA TYR A 109 8.28 19.23 -28.96
C TYR A 109 8.20 18.03 -28.03
N VAL A 110 7.12 17.88 -27.27
CA VAL A 110 6.93 16.77 -26.34
C VAL A 110 6.92 15.42 -27.07
N GLN A 111 6.24 15.33 -28.22
CA GLN A 111 6.20 14.13 -29.05
C GLN A 111 7.58 13.77 -29.62
N LYS A 112 8.29 14.73 -30.24
CA LYS A 112 9.54 14.46 -30.97
C LYS A 112 10.78 14.42 -30.09
N VAL A 113 10.86 15.31 -29.10
CA VAL A 113 12.05 15.45 -28.25
C VAL A 113 11.92 14.52 -27.04
N LYS A 114 10.80 14.57 -26.31
CA LYS A 114 10.63 13.73 -25.12
C LYS A 114 10.10 12.32 -25.42
N GLY A 115 9.44 12.12 -26.57
CA GLY A 115 8.82 10.83 -26.91
C GLY A 115 7.53 10.52 -26.15
N THR A 116 6.92 11.51 -25.49
CA THR A 116 5.62 11.32 -24.81
C THR A 116 4.51 11.33 -25.86
N LYS A 117 3.62 10.34 -25.80
CA LYS A 117 2.43 10.29 -26.64
C LYS A 117 1.39 11.27 -26.12
N VAL A 118 0.73 11.99 -27.03
CA VAL A 118 -0.32 12.94 -26.68
C VAL A 118 -1.63 12.51 -27.33
N THR A 119 -2.63 12.21 -26.51
CA THR A 119 -4.01 11.87 -26.93
C THR A 119 -4.95 13.02 -26.59
N PHE A 120 -6.20 12.96 -27.03
CA PHE A 120 -7.25 13.87 -26.56
C PHE A 120 -8.41 13.09 -25.98
N THR A 121 -9.02 13.64 -24.93
CA THR A 121 -10.17 13.04 -24.25
C THR A 121 -11.47 13.62 -24.77
N THR A 122 -12.48 12.76 -24.91
CA THR A 122 -13.86 13.19 -25.14
C THR A 122 -14.83 12.38 -24.30
N PHE A 123 -15.73 13.08 -23.62
CA PHE A 123 -16.90 12.47 -23.00
C PHE A 123 -17.90 12.09 -24.10
N LEU A 124 -18.37 10.84 -24.11
CA LEU A 124 -19.31 10.34 -25.12
C LEU A 124 -20.52 9.65 -24.49
N ASP A 125 -21.56 10.43 -24.20
CA ASP A 125 -22.91 9.91 -23.94
C ASP A 125 -23.71 9.64 -25.23
N ASN A 126 -23.36 10.39 -26.29
CA ASN A 126 -23.81 10.27 -27.65
C ASN A 126 -22.73 10.80 -28.61
N ILE A 127 -22.87 10.59 -29.92
CA ILE A 127 -22.06 11.33 -30.89
C ILE A 127 -22.52 12.79 -30.98
N PRO A 128 -21.63 13.74 -31.30
CA PRO A 128 -21.97 15.16 -31.40
C PRO A 128 -23.11 15.42 -32.40
N GLU A 129 -23.90 16.45 -32.13
CA GLU A 129 -25.11 16.78 -32.90
C GLU A 129 -24.85 17.00 -34.39
N GLU A 130 -23.69 17.51 -34.76
CA GLU A 130 -23.31 17.72 -36.16
C GLU A 130 -23.15 16.42 -36.96
N PHE A 131 -23.02 15.27 -36.29
CA PHE A 131 -22.90 13.96 -36.93
C PHE A 131 -24.21 13.17 -36.94
N ARG A 132 -25.29 13.64 -36.30
CA ARG A 132 -26.55 12.89 -36.19
C ARG A 132 -27.78 13.74 -36.48
N ALA A 133 -28.75 13.16 -37.19
CA ALA A 133 -30.01 13.83 -37.51
C ALA A 133 -31.06 13.73 -36.38
N GLY A 134 -30.94 12.75 -35.48
CA GLY A 134 -31.87 12.48 -34.39
C GLY A 134 -31.18 12.18 -33.06
N GLU A 135 -31.96 11.89 -32.01
CA GLU A 135 -31.45 11.58 -30.66
C GLU A 135 -30.68 10.26 -30.61
N VAL A 136 -31.12 9.25 -31.36
CA VAL A 136 -30.42 7.96 -31.48
C VAL A 136 -29.65 7.95 -32.79
N PRO A 137 -28.32 7.83 -32.78
CA PRO A 137 -27.53 7.80 -34.00
C PRO A 137 -27.68 6.45 -34.72
N THR A 138 -27.61 6.50 -36.03
CA THR A 138 -27.48 5.32 -36.90
C THR A 138 -26.02 4.85 -36.94
N GLU A 139 -25.80 3.61 -37.37
CA GLU A 139 -24.44 3.07 -37.54
C GLU A 139 -23.60 3.86 -38.58
N GLU A 140 -24.24 4.41 -39.62
CA GLU A 140 -23.58 5.22 -40.65
C GLU A 140 -23.12 6.58 -40.09
N GLU A 141 -23.93 7.19 -39.23
CA GLU A 141 -23.58 8.42 -38.51
C GLU A 141 -22.42 8.18 -37.53
N ILE A 142 -22.44 7.05 -36.82
CA ILE A 142 -21.33 6.60 -35.96
C ILE A 142 -20.05 6.38 -36.78
N ALA A 143 -20.13 5.72 -37.94
CA ALA A 143 -18.98 5.51 -38.81
C ALA A 143 -18.40 6.83 -39.35
N THR A 144 -19.28 7.79 -39.67
CA THR A 144 -18.89 9.14 -40.11
C THR A 144 -18.16 9.90 -39.01
N PHE A 145 -18.71 9.87 -37.78
CA PHE A 145 -18.06 10.41 -36.59
C PHE A 145 -16.68 9.77 -36.34
N ALA A 146 -16.61 8.44 -36.35
CA ALA A 146 -15.38 7.70 -36.12
C ALA A 146 -14.29 8.03 -37.16
N ALA A 147 -14.66 8.16 -38.44
CA ALA A 147 -13.73 8.61 -39.48
C ALA A 147 -13.28 10.06 -39.27
N ALA A 148 -14.21 10.96 -38.94
CA ALA A 148 -13.87 12.37 -38.74
C ALA A 148 -12.92 12.57 -37.55
N TRP A 149 -13.19 11.91 -36.42
CA TRP A 149 -12.42 12.13 -35.19
C TRP A 149 -11.25 11.16 -35.06
N GLY A 150 -11.46 9.87 -35.30
CA GLY A 150 -10.43 8.84 -35.19
C GLY A 150 -9.41 8.81 -36.32
N ARG A 151 -9.69 9.44 -37.47
CA ARG A 151 -8.74 9.56 -38.59
C ARG A 151 -8.42 11.01 -38.92
N ASP A 152 -9.43 11.82 -39.27
CA ASP A 152 -9.17 13.13 -39.88
C ASP A 152 -8.64 14.15 -38.85
N SER A 153 -9.23 14.21 -37.65
CA SER A 153 -8.73 15.06 -36.56
C SER A 153 -7.38 14.61 -36.03
N ILE A 154 -7.18 13.30 -35.85
CA ILE A 154 -5.89 12.70 -35.46
C ILE A 154 -4.79 13.13 -36.44
N ALA A 155 -5.05 13.01 -37.75
CA ALA A 155 -4.10 13.42 -38.78
C ALA A 155 -3.88 14.94 -38.82
N LYS A 156 -4.96 15.73 -38.76
CA LYS A 156 -4.92 17.19 -38.85
C LYS A 156 -4.10 17.82 -37.72
N TYR A 157 -4.30 17.36 -36.49
CA TYR A 157 -3.62 17.91 -35.31
C TYR A 157 -2.42 17.08 -34.88
N ASN A 158 -2.11 15.98 -35.58
CA ASN A 158 -1.02 15.06 -35.28
C ASN A 158 -1.07 14.49 -33.85
N TYR A 159 -2.24 14.08 -33.38
CA TYR A 159 -2.38 13.39 -32.10
C TYR A 159 -1.91 11.93 -32.22
N ASP A 160 -1.54 11.33 -31.10
CA ASP A 160 -1.13 9.93 -31.02
C ASP A 160 -2.27 8.97 -30.76
N GLY A 161 -3.48 9.47 -30.48
CA GLY A 161 -4.66 8.66 -30.26
C GLY A 161 -5.81 9.44 -29.67
N MET A 162 -6.86 8.70 -29.32
CA MET A 162 -8.11 9.21 -28.74
C MET A 162 -8.42 8.45 -27.46
N ASP A 163 -8.95 9.18 -26.49
CA ASP A 163 -9.35 8.72 -25.17
C ASP A 163 -10.85 8.98 -24.99
N ILE A 164 -11.62 7.91 -24.78
CA ILE A 164 -13.07 7.98 -24.61
C ILE A 164 -13.40 7.94 -23.13
N ASP A 165 -13.85 9.07 -22.60
CA ASP A 165 -14.38 9.12 -21.24
C ASP A 165 -15.80 8.53 -21.24
N TYR A 166 -15.93 7.38 -20.59
CA TYR A 166 -17.12 6.54 -20.61
C TYR A 166 -17.60 6.21 -19.19
N GLU A 167 -18.67 6.87 -18.76
CA GLU A 167 -19.11 6.87 -17.35
C GLU A 167 -20.55 6.38 -17.09
N PRO A 168 -20.96 5.19 -17.59
CA PRO A 168 -22.27 4.64 -17.25
C PRO A 168 -22.45 4.51 -15.73
N GLY A 169 -23.50 5.13 -15.21
CA GLY A 169 -23.83 5.14 -13.77
C GLY A 169 -23.23 6.31 -12.98
N TYR A 170 -22.43 7.18 -13.61
CA TYR A 170 -21.83 8.36 -12.98
C TYR A 170 -22.24 9.67 -13.69
N GLY A 171 -23.49 9.75 -14.11
CA GLY A 171 -24.07 10.97 -14.71
C GLY A 171 -24.17 10.96 -16.23
N ALA A 172 -23.49 10.04 -16.91
CA ALA A 172 -23.68 9.82 -18.34
C ALA A 172 -25.05 9.17 -18.63
N SER A 173 -25.78 9.70 -19.60
CA SER A 173 -27.02 9.12 -20.10
C SER A 173 -27.17 9.36 -21.60
N GLY A 174 -27.42 8.31 -22.37
CA GLY A 174 -27.60 8.45 -23.80
C GLY A 174 -27.63 7.10 -24.52
N PRO A 175 -27.81 7.11 -25.85
CA PRO A 175 -27.93 5.89 -26.65
C PRO A 175 -26.63 5.07 -26.69
N LEU A 176 -25.49 5.67 -26.35
CA LEU A 176 -24.20 5.00 -26.27
C LEU A 176 -23.86 4.49 -24.86
N VAL A 177 -24.65 4.83 -23.84
CA VAL A 177 -24.27 4.62 -22.43
C VAL A 177 -24.97 3.41 -21.82
N GLY A 178 -24.18 2.51 -21.23
CA GLY A 178 -24.68 1.34 -20.48
C GLY A 178 -23.55 0.50 -19.87
N ASN A 179 -23.91 -0.34 -18.90
CA ASN A 179 -23.04 -1.38 -18.34
C ASN A 179 -23.82 -2.70 -18.20
N PRO A 180 -23.65 -3.68 -19.11
CA PRO A 180 -22.72 -3.68 -20.25
C PRO A 180 -23.03 -2.59 -21.28
N CYS A 181 -22.01 -2.18 -22.05
CA CYS A 181 -22.20 -1.16 -23.10
C CYS A 181 -23.22 -1.62 -24.16
N PRO A 182 -24.05 -0.70 -24.69
CA PRO A 182 -25.05 -1.01 -25.70
C PRO A 182 -24.40 -1.31 -27.06
N GLU A 183 -25.16 -1.95 -27.97
CA GLU A 183 -24.64 -2.33 -29.29
C GLU A 183 -24.16 -1.13 -30.12
N LEU A 184 -24.81 0.04 -29.99
CA LEU A 184 -24.34 1.25 -30.69
C LEU A 184 -22.93 1.67 -30.23
N PHE A 185 -22.58 1.44 -28.98
CA PHE A 185 -21.21 1.66 -28.50
C PHE A 185 -20.24 0.60 -29.05
N ASN A 186 -20.68 -0.67 -29.17
CA ASN A 186 -19.87 -1.69 -29.85
C ASN A 186 -19.62 -1.34 -31.33
N VAL A 187 -20.60 -0.77 -32.02
CA VAL A 187 -20.43 -0.24 -33.39
C VAL A 187 -19.39 0.88 -33.37
N LEU A 188 -19.49 1.83 -32.45
CA LEU A 188 -18.51 2.92 -32.33
C LEU A 188 -17.09 2.39 -32.09
N ILE A 189 -16.91 1.42 -31.19
CA ILE A 189 -15.62 0.77 -30.91
C ILE A 189 -15.06 0.14 -32.19
N ARG A 190 -15.87 -0.61 -32.93
CA ARG A 190 -15.45 -1.26 -34.19
C ARG A 190 -15.08 -0.24 -35.27
N GLU A 191 -15.84 0.84 -35.39
CA GLU A 191 -15.59 1.89 -36.37
C GLU A 191 -14.33 2.70 -36.05
N LEU A 192 -14.12 3.08 -34.78
CA LEU A 192 -12.85 3.71 -34.33
C LEU A 192 -11.67 2.75 -34.49
N GLY A 193 -11.89 1.46 -34.23
CA GLY A 193 -10.93 0.37 -34.38
C GLY A 193 -10.33 0.20 -35.77
N LYS A 194 -10.93 0.80 -36.81
CA LYS A 194 -10.37 0.85 -38.16
C LYS A 194 -9.19 1.81 -38.26
N TYR A 195 -9.07 2.76 -37.35
CA TYR A 195 -8.10 3.86 -37.40
C TYR A 195 -7.19 3.91 -36.16
N LEU A 196 -7.71 3.49 -35.01
CA LEU A 196 -7.07 3.55 -33.71
C LEU A 196 -7.04 2.17 -33.04
N GLY A 197 -6.11 1.99 -32.11
CA GLY A 197 -6.04 0.80 -31.29
C GLY A 197 -5.35 -0.38 -31.98
N PRO A 198 -5.17 -1.51 -31.27
CA PRO A 198 -4.44 -2.67 -31.76
C PRO A 198 -5.03 -3.27 -33.05
N LYS A 199 -6.35 -3.18 -33.24
CA LYS A 199 -7.04 -3.73 -34.43
C LYS A 199 -6.80 -2.92 -35.70
N SER A 200 -6.37 -1.66 -35.58
CA SER A 200 -6.15 -0.78 -36.73
C SER A 200 -4.79 -0.99 -37.42
N GLY A 201 -3.78 -1.46 -36.68
CA GLY A 201 -2.40 -1.56 -37.16
C GLY A 201 -1.70 -0.22 -37.43
N THR A 202 -2.28 0.91 -37.03
CA THR A 202 -1.72 2.25 -37.31
C THR A 202 -0.68 2.71 -36.27
N GLY A 203 -0.65 2.08 -35.11
CA GLY A 203 0.13 2.51 -33.94
C GLY A 203 -0.44 3.73 -33.21
N LYS A 204 -1.61 4.24 -33.62
CA LYS A 204 -2.36 5.28 -32.90
C LYS A 204 -3.20 4.64 -31.80
N LEU A 205 -3.24 5.30 -30.64
CA LEU A 205 -3.86 4.76 -29.43
C LEU A 205 -5.39 4.88 -29.49
N LEU A 206 -6.07 3.82 -29.06
CA LEU A 206 -7.47 3.87 -28.63
C LEU A 206 -7.52 3.58 -27.13
N ILE A 207 -7.97 4.55 -26.36
CA ILE A 207 -8.06 4.52 -24.90
C ILE A 207 -9.52 4.69 -24.50
N ILE A 208 -9.92 4.04 -23.41
CA ILE A 208 -11.20 4.27 -22.73
C ILE A 208 -10.94 4.51 -21.25
N ASP A 209 -11.57 5.54 -20.70
CA ASP A 209 -11.51 5.86 -19.29
C ASP A 209 -12.86 5.93 -18.59
N GLY A 210 -12.85 6.20 -17.29
CA GLY A 210 -14.01 6.11 -16.41
C GLY A 210 -14.31 4.67 -16.03
N VAL A 211 -15.19 4.02 -16.79
CA VAL A 211 -15.74 2.68 -16.52
C VAL A 211 -15.35 1.68 -17.63
N PRO A 212 -14.05 1.40 -17.83
CA PRO A 212 -13.58 0.51 -18.91
C PRO A 212 -14.19 -0.90 -18.81
N TYR A 213 -14.48 -1.38 -17.59
CA TYR A 213 -15.11 -2.69 -17.35
C TYR A 213 -16.58 -2.81 -17.82
N ALA A 214 -17.20 -1.72 -18.29
CA ALA A 214 -18.47 -1.81 -19.02
C ALA A 214 -18.31 -2.37 -20.44
N VAL A 215 -17.12 -2.25 -21.03
CA VAL A 215 -16.71 -2.90 -22.27
C VAL A 215 -16.20 -4.30 -21.93
N GLN A 216 -16.76 -5.32 -22.60
CA GLN A 216 -16.55 -6.73 -22.23
C GLN A 216 -16.19 -7.59 -23.46
N GLY A 217 -15.53 -8.71 -23.21
CA GLY A 217 -15.22 -9.72 -24.23
C GLY A 217 -14.30 -9.19 -25.33
N GLU A 218 -14.60 -9.57 -26.58
CA GLU A 218 -13.79 -9.20 -27.75
C GLU A 218 -13.68 -7.68 -27.99
N MET A 219 -14.59 -6.87 -27.44
CA MET A 219 -14.51 -5.42 -27.57
C MET A 219 -13.34 -4.81 -26.79
N ALA A 220 -12.91 -5.44 -25.68
CA ALA A 220 -11.75 -4.98 -24.92
C ALA A 220 -10.44 -5.08 -25.74
N GLU A 221 -10.39 -5.96 -26.75
CA GLU A 221 -9.21 -6.12 -27.61
C GLU A 221 -9.00 -4.97 -28.61
N TYR A 222 -9.95 -4.04 -28.71
CA TYR A 222 -9.82 -2.84 -29.54
C TYR A 222 -9.05 -1.71 -28.85
N PHE A 223 -8.93 -1.77 -27.53
CA PHE A 223 -8.29 -0.72 -26.73
C PHE A 223 -6.84 -1.09 -26.42
N ASP A 224 -5.95 -0.11 -26.55
CA ASP A 224 -4.60 -0.26 -26.01
C ASP A 224 -4.66 -0.25 -24.48
N TYR A 225 -5.41 0.70 -23.92
CA TYR A 225 -5.52 0.89 -22.48
C TYR A 225 -6.96 1.20 -22.02
N GLY A 226 -7.34 0.59 -20.90
CA GLY A 226 -8.47 0.99 -20.07
C GLY A 226 -7.94 1.71 -18.84
N ILE A 227 -8.38 2.94 -18.61
CA ILE A 227 -7.92 3.77 -17.51
C ILE A 227 -9.03 3.85 -16.47
N VAL A 228 -8.85 3.19 -15.32
CA VAL A 228 -9.82 3.29 -14.24
C VAL A 228 -9.53 4.51 -13.38
N GLN A 229 -10.58 5.29 -13.14
CA GLN A 229 -10.57 6.35 -12.16
C GLN A 229 -10.62 5.73 -10.75
N ALA A 230 -9.47 5.33 -10.22
CA ALA A 230 -9.32 4.66 -8.93
C ALA A 230 -9.23 5.66 -7.77
N TYR A 231 -10.00 6.75 -7.85
CA TYR A 231 -9.91 7.88 -6.96
C TYR A 231 -10.15 7.47 -5.49
N ASN A 232 -9.32 8.00 -4.59
CA ASN A 232 -9.39 7.74 -3.15
C ASN A 232 -9.19 6.26 -2.77
N SER A 233 -8.44 5.48 -3.54
CA SER A 233 -8.23 4.06 -3.22
C SER A 233 -7.41 3.89 -1.92
N PRO A 234 -7.95 3.21 -0.88
CA PRO A 234 -7.29 3.12 0.43
C PRO A 234 -6.22 2.02 0.51
N GLY A 235 -6.09 1.16 -0.50
CA GLY A 235 -5.10 0.10 -0.43
C GLY A 235 -5.16 -0.95 -1.54
N TYR A 236 -4.19 -1.86 -1.50
CA TYR A 236 -4.01 -2.95 -2.45
C TYR A 236 -5.29 -3.76 -2.71
N THR A 237 -6.04 -4.10 -1.65
CA THR A 237 -7.26 -4.92 -1.77
C THR A 237 -8.34 -4.23 -2.61
N ASP A 238 -8.48 -2.91 -2.52
CA ASP A 238 -9.42 -2.16 -3.35
C ASP A 238 -9.02 -2.21 -4.83
N LEU A 239 -7.75 -1.91 -5.14
CA LEU A 239 -7.22 -1.98 -6.50
C LEU A 239 -7.35 -3.40 -7.09
N GLN A 240 -7.06 -4.43 -6.30
CA GLN A 240 -7.21 -5.82 -6.69
C GLN A 240 -8.67 -6.17 -7.01
N ASN A 241 -9.64 -5.71 -6.21
CA ASN A 241 -11.06 -5.98 -6.45
C ASN A 241 -11.59 -5.27 -7.71
N ARG A 242 -11.15 -4.03 -7.95
CA ARG A 242 -11.43 -3.31 -9.19
C ARG A 242 -10.89 -4.07 -10.39
N PHE A 243 -9.64 -4.54 -10.31
CA PHE A 243 -9.05 -5.31 -11.41
C PHE A 243 -9.71 -6.67 -11.60
N ASN A 244 -10.04 -7.40 -10.54
CA ASN A 244 -10.79 -8.66 -10.62
C ASN A 244 -12.10 -8.47 -11.40
N SER A 245 -12.78 -7.35 -11.19
CA SER A 245 -14.01 -7.01 -11.89
C SER A 245 -13.76 -6.81 -13.39
N ALA A 246 -12.72 -6.03 -13.76
CA ALA A 246 -12.34 -5.83 -15.16
C ALA A 246 -11.83 -7.12 -15.83
N TYR A 247 -11.04 -7.93 -15.13
CA TYR A 247 -10.51 -9.21 -15.59
C TYR A 247 -11.63 -10.19 -15.96
N ASN A 248 -12.66 -10.27 -15.12
CA ASN A 248 -13.87 -11.07 -15.39
C ASN A 248 -14.64 -10.59 -16.63
N LYS A 249 -14.33 -9.39 -17.15
CA LYS A 249 -14.89 -8.81 -18.38
C LYS A 249 -13.96 -8.92 -19.58
N GLY A 250 -12.77 -9.52 -19.45
CA GLY A 250 -11.85 -9.75 -20.56
C GLY A 250 -10.68 -8.76 -20.63
N TRP A 251 -10.55 -7.84 -19.67
CA TRP A 251 -9.39 -6.95 -19.58
C TRP A 251 -8.15 -7.69 -19.05
N LYS A 252 -6.98 -7.30 -19.56
CA LYS A 252 -5.70 -7.88 -19.17
C LYS A 252 -4.89 -6.88 -18.33
N PRO A 253 -4.03 -7.35 -17.40
CA PRO A 253 -3.20 -6.47 -16.57
C PRO A 253 -2.41 -5.45 -17.38
N GLU A 254 -1.80 -5.88 -18.48
CA GLU A 254 -0.96 -5.08 -19.37
C GLU A 254 -1.73 -4.03 -20.19
N GLN A 255 -3.07 -4.01 -20.09
CA GLN A 255 -3.94 -3.02 -20.73
C GLN A 255 -4.61 -2.07 -19.71
N TYR A 256 -4.31 -2.15 -18.42
CA TYR A 256 -5.09 -1.44 -17.39
C TYR A 256 -4.25 -0.45 -16.59
N ILE A 257 -4.68 0.82 -16.53
CA ILE A 257 -4.00 1.92 -15.82
C ILE A 257 -4.90 2.41 -14.67
N PHE A 258 -4.31 2.67 -13.51
CA PHE A 258 -5.03 3.20 -12.33
C PHE A 258 -4.69 4.67 -12.10
N ALA A 259 -5.70 5.53 -12.05
CA ALA A 259 -5.49 6.96 -11.89
C ALA A 259 -6.09 7.53 -10.59
N GLU A 260 -5.38 8.48 -9.98
CA GLU A 260 -5.80 9.23 -8.80
C GLU A 260 -6.35 10.63 -9.15
N ASN A 261 -7.17 11.20 -8.28
CA ASN A 261 -7.76 12.52 -8.45
C ASN A 261 -6.82 13.63 -7.93
N PHE A 262 -6.04 14.25 -8.82
CA PHE A 262 -5.20 15.39 -8.48
C PHE A 262 -5.93 16.74 -8.53
N GLU A 263 -7.17 16.80 -9.02
CA GLU A 263 -8.01 17.99 -8.81
C GLU A 263 -8.15 18.30 -7.31
N SER A 264 -8.32 17.24 -6.50
CA SER A 264 -8.47 17.34 -5.04
C SER A 264 -7.18 17.05 -4.26
N TYR A 265 -6.32 16.14 -4.73
CA TYR A 265 -5.23 15.58 -3.91
C TYR A 265 -3.82 15.76 -4.48
N TRP A 266 -3.61 16.74 -5.37
CA TRP A 266 -2.27 17.03 -5.92
C TRP A 266 -1.23 17.41 -4.84
N GLN A 267 -1.66 17.96 -3.70
CA GLN A 267 -0.76 18.41 -2.64
C GLN A 267 -0.12 17.28 -1.84
N ASP A 268 -0.77 16.11 -1.81
CA ASP A 268 -0.35 14.97 -0.98
C ASP A 268 -0.03 13.72 -1.82
N GLY A 269 -0.25 13.79 -3.14
CA GLY A 269 -0.08 12.67 -4.05
C GLY A 269 -1.21 11.64 -3.94
N GLY A 270 -2.40 12.07 -3.54
CA GLY A 270 -3.53 11.21 -3.26
C GLY A 270 -3.84 11.02 -1.76
N VAL A 271 -4.68 10.04 -1.46
CA VAL A 271 -5.07 9.68 -0.08
C VAL A 271 -4.07 8.70 0.54
N THR A 272 -4.23 8.39 1.83
CA THR A 272 -3.49 7.31 2.48
C THR A 272 -3.84 5.96 1.86
N HIS A 273 -2.81 5.17 1.52
CA HIS A 273 -2.93 3.90 0.83
C HIS A 273 -2.02 2.84 1.43
N THR A 274 -2.55 1.65 1.71
CA THR A 274 -1.76 0.50 2.18
C THR A 274 -1.37 -0.41 1.02
N THR A 275 -0.07 -0.58 0.81
CA THR A 275 0.50 -1.48 -0.21
C THR A 275 0.25 -2.96 0.13
N ARG A 276 0.60 -3.85 -0.81
CA ARG A 276 0.52 -5.30 -0.59
C ARG A 276 1.38 -5.75 0.59
N GLU A 277 2.53 -5.12 0.73
CA GLU A 277 3.53 -5.38 1.75
C GLU A 277 3.17 -4.74 3.11
N GLY A 278 2.04 -4.03 3.20
CA GLY A 278 1.58 -3.40 4.43
C GLY A 278 2.16 -2.01 4.69
N GLU A 279 3.02 -1.51 3.80
CA GLU A 279 3.53 -0.13 3.89
C GLU A 279 2.41 0.88 3.63
N THR A 280 2.41 1.97 4.41
CA THR A 280 1.50 3.11 4.23
C THR A 280 2.18 4.17 3.36
N VAL A 281 1.58 4.47 2.20
CA VAL A 281 2.05 5.44 1.20
C VAL A 281 0.90 6.34 0.74
N ASN A 282 1.15 7.32 -0.13
CA ASN A 282 0.05 7.97 -0.85
C ASN A 282 -0.46 7.07 -1.99
N SER A 283 -1.72 7.25 -2.37
CA SER A 283 -2.37 6.37 -3.34
C SER A 283 -1.79 6.43 -4.75
N LEU A 284 -1.22 7.55 -5.23
CA LEU A 284 -0.51 7.57 -6.51
C LEU A 284 0.69 6.60 -6.49
N LEU A 285 1.50 6.64 -5.43
CA LEU A 285 2.63 5.72 -5.26
C LEU A 285 2.15 4.27 -5.06
N GLY A 286 1.05 4.09 -4.33
CA GLY A 286 0.38 2.79 -4.19
C GLY A 286 -0.02 2.19 -5.54
N MET A 287 -0.66 2.98 -6.41
CA MET A 287 -1.03 2.60 -7.77
C MET A 287 0.21 2.33 -8.64
N ALA A 288 1.26 3.14 -8.51
CA ALA A 288 2.51 2.91 -9.23
C ALA A 288 3.14 1.55 -8.86
N ARG A 289 3.14 1.18 -7.59
CA ARG A 289 3.66 -0.10 -7.10
C ARG A 289 2.72 -1.29 -7.38
N PHE A 290 1.44 -1.05 -7.61
CA PHE A 290 0.42 -2.08 -7.74
C PHE A 290 0.61 -2.98 -8.97
N ASN A 291 0.67 -4.29 -8.75
CA ASN A 291 0.47 -5.32 -9.78
C ASN A 291 -0.63 -6.27 -9.28
N PRO A 292 -1.70 -6.51 -10.05
CA PRO A 292 -2.73 -7.46 -9.67
C PRO A 292 -2.17 -8.90 -9.64
N THR A 293 -2.83 -9.81 -8.93
CA THR A 293 -2.44 -11.23 -8.88
C THR A 293 -2.41 -11.91 -10.26
N GLN A 294 -3.10 -11.35 -11.24
CA GLN A 294 -3.17 -11.83 -12.62
C GLN A 294 -1.93 -11.51 -13.46
N GLY A 295 -1.11 -10.52 -13.09
CA GLY A 295 0.08 -10.19 -13.88
C GLY A 295 0.55 -8.75 -13.76
N PHE A 296 1.43 -8.36 -14.69
CA PHE A 296 2.05 -7.05 -14.76
C PHE A 296 1.06 -5.98 -15.25
N CYS A 297 0.81 -4.96 -14.43
CA CYS A 297 -0.13 -3.89 -14.74
C CYS A 297 0.47 -2.86 -15.71
N ALA A 298 -0.36 -2.30 -16.60
CA ALA A 298 0.08 -1.33 -17.61
C ALA A 298 0.68 -0.06 -17.01
N GLY A 299 0.09 0.50 -15.93
CA GLY A 299 0.59 1.76 -15.40
C GLY A 299 -0.28 2.44 -14.35
N PHE A 300 0.05 3.70 -14.10
CA PHE A 300 -0.60 4.56 -13.11
C PHE A 300 -0.69 6.00 -13.65
N GLY A 301 -1.55 6.83 -13.05
CA GLY A 301 -1.65 8.22 -13.47
C GLY A 301 -2.45 9.13 -12.56
N ALA A 302 -2.74 10.34 -13.05
CA ALA A 302 -3.49 11.34 -12.31
C ALA A 302 -4.42 12.19 -13.18
N TYR A 303 -5.59 12.52 -12.65
CA TYR A 303 -6.55 13.48 -13.20
C TYR A 303 -6.23 14.90 -12.77
N HIS A 304 -6.22 15.86 -13.70
CA HIS A 304 -5.65 17.20 -13.51
C HIS A 304 -4.20 17.15 -13.02
N MET A 305 -3.36 16.35 -13.70
CA MET A 305 -1.95 16.18 -13.30
C MET A 305 -1.22 17.53 -13.20
N GLU A 306 -1.60 18.52 -14.02
CA GLU A 306 -0.97 19.83 -14.06
C GLU A 306 -1.18 20.67 -12.81
N TYR A 307 -2.15 20.35 -11.94
CA TYR A 307 -2.31 21.04 -10.67
C TYR A 307 -1.08 20.85 -9.78
N GLU A 308 -0.43 19.69 -9.89
CA GLU A 308 0.77 19.36 -9.15
C GLU A 308 2.00 20.19 -9.54
N TYR A 309 1.96 20.89 -10.68
CA TYR A 309 3.01 21.83 -11.06
C TYR A 309 3.23 22.91 -9.99
N ALA A 310 2.17 23.26 -9.25
CA ALA A 310 2.21 24.27 -8.19
C ALA A 310 2.80 23.77 -6.86
N HIS A 311 3.27 22.52 -6.78
CA HIS A 311 3.82 21.97 -5.55
C HIS A 311 5.08 22.73 -5.10
N HIS A 312 5.02 23.22 -3.85
CA HIS A 312 6.00 24.16 -3.28
C HIS A 312 7.43 23.59 -3.19
N ASP A 313 7.57 22.31 -2.84
CA ASP A 313 8.89 21.66 -2.79
C ASP A 313 9.51 21.49 -4.18
N MET A 314 8.72 21.03 -5.15
CA MET A 314 9.17 20.74 -6.51
C MET A 314 7.95 20.55 -7.43
N PRO A 315 7.91 21.18 -8.62
CA PRO A 315 6.87 20.91 -9.60
C PRO A 315 6.79 19.42 -9.96
N TYR A 316 5.59 18.84 -9.86
CA TYR A 316 5.32 17.42 -10.09
C TYR A 316 6.05 16.45 -9.14
N LYS A 317 6.20 16.82 -7.86
CA LYS A 317 6.92 16.05 -6.83
C LYS A 317 6.55 14.56 -6.79
N PHE A 318 5.27 14.26 -6.61
CA PHE A 318 4.69 12.92 -6.49
C PHE A 318 4.66 12.18 -7.82
N MET A 319 4.30 12.81 -8.95
CA MET A 319 4.42 12.14 -10.25
C MET A 319 5.86 11.71 -10.52
N ARG A 320 6.84 12.59 -10.26
CA ARG A 320 8.27 12.25 -10.38
C ARG A 320 8.68 11.15 -9.42
N LYS A 321 8.25 11.23 -8.14
CA LYS A 321 8.58 10.23 -7.13
C LYS A 321 8.00 8.86 -7.49
N ALA A 322 6.74 8.80 -7.91
CA ALA A 322 6.08 7.57 -8.32
C ALA A 322 6.77 6.94 -9.52
N ILE A 323 7.13 7.74 -10.54
CA ILE A 323 7.90 7.25 -11.69
C ILE A 323 9.27 6.73 -11.24
N GLN A 324 10.03 7.47 -10.44
CA GLN A 324 11.37 7.04 -10.03
C GLN A 324 11.37 5.79 -9.12
N ASP A 325 10.31 5.60 -8.35
CA ASP A 325 10.21 4.47 -7.43
C ASP A 325 10.00 3.13 -8.13
N ILE A 326 9.48 3.16 -9.36
CA ILE A 326 9.18 1.96 -10.16
C ILE A 326 9.96 1.91 -11.47
N ASN A 327 10.38 3.05 -12.04
CA ASN A 327 11.16 3.22 -13.26
C ASN A 327 12.37 4.15 -12.99
N PRO A 328 13.37 3.72 -12.22
CA PRO A 328 14.46 4.58 -11.79
C PRO A 328 15.34 5.03 -12.96
N ALA A 329 15.85 6.26 -12.86
CA ALA A 329 16.88 6.76 -13.76
C ALA A 329 18.12 5.84 -13.69
N GLY A 330 18.62 5.43 -14.86
CA GLY A 330 19.68 4.42 -14.97
C GLY A 330 19.19 3.03 -15.37
N GLY A 331 17.87 2.79 -15.28
CA GLY A 331 17.24 1.57 -15.81
C GLY A 331 17.35 0.35 -14.89
N SER A 332 17.72 0.55 -13.63
CA SER A 332 17.74 -0.53 -12.63
C SER A 332 16.34 -1.10 -12.41
N LEU A 333 16.22 -2.42 -12.38
CA LEU A 333 14.96 -3.05 -12.03
C LEU A 333 14.76 -2.99 -10.52
N VAL A 334 13.66 -2.37 -10.10
CA VAL A 334 13.31 -2.24 -8.68
C VAL A 334 12.84 -3.57 -8.14
N THR A 335 13.47 -3.99 -7.05
CA THR A 335 13.25 -5.26 -6.37
C THR A 335 12.70 -4.99 -4.97
N THR A 336 11.67 -5.74 -4.60
CA THR A 336 11.07 -5.74 -3.26
C THR A 336 11.00 -7.17 -2.75
N MET A 337 10.73 -7.32 -1.46
CA MET A 337 10.62 -8.62 -0.82
C MET A 337 9.30 -8.71 -0.06
N SER A 338 8.69 -9.90 -0.03
CA SER A 338 7.52 -10.15 0.79
C SER A 338 7.79 -9.82 2.27
N SER A 339 6.93 -9.03 2.89
CA SER A 339 7.17 -8.35 4.18
C SER A 339 6.76 -9.12 5.44
N THR A 340 6.41 -10.39 5.35
CA THR A 340 5.94 -11.17 6.51
C THR A 340 7.08 -11.97 7.12
N SER A 341 7.49 -11.67 8.35
CA SER A 341 8.38 -12.54 9.12
C SER A 341 7.79 -13.94 9.31
N SER A 342 8.64 -14.97 9.39
CA SER A 342 8.18 -16.33 9.73
C SER A 342 8.51 -16.69 11.18
N VAL A 343 7.64 -17.47 11.82
CA VAL A 343 7.84 -17.95 13.20
C VAL A 343 7.65 -19.46 13.21
N SER A 344 8.68 -20.20 13.63
CA SER A 344 8.64 -21.65 13.82
C SER A 344 8.89 -21.98 15.29
N SER A 345 8.26 -23.04 15.81
CA SER A 345 8.51 -23.56 17.15
C SER A 345 8.97 -25.01 17.04
N LEU A 346 10.11 -25.32 17.65
CA LEU A 346 10.71 -26.65 17.66
C LEU A 346 10.90 -27.11 19.08
N VAL A 347 10.50 -28.35 19.35
CA VAL A 347 10.46 -28.90 20.69
C VAL A 347 11.42 -30.07 20.77
N GLU A 348 12.40 -30.00 21.67
CA GLU A 348 13.35 -31.09 21.87
C GLU A 348 12.62 -32.38 22.25
N ASN A 349 13.01 -33.51 21.67
CA ASN A 349 12.47 -34.84 21.90
C ASN A 349 13.62 -35.85 21.89
N GLY A 350 14.26 -36.03 23.04
CA GLY A 350 15.43 -36.87 23.19
C GLY A 350 16.64 -36.34 22.39
N ALA A 351 16.99 -37.00 21.29
CA ALA A 351 18.09 -36.60 20.40
C ALA A 351 17.64 -35.89 19.12
N SER A 352 16.34 -35.61 19.00
CA SER A 352 15.69 -34.97 17.84
C SER A 352 14.83 -33.79 18.28
N PHE A 353 14.23 -33.08 17.34
CA PHE A 353 13.25 -32.03 17.61
C PHE A 353 11.95 -32.32 16.87
N ASP A 354 10.81 -32.14 17.55
CA ASP A 354 9.48 -32.15 16.96
C ASP A 354 9.15 -30.75 16.41
N GLY A 355 8.55 -30.69 15.22
CA GLY A 355 8.26 -29.45 14.48
C GLY A 355 9.11 -29.30 13.21
N GLU A 356 8.76 -28.34 12.36
CA GLU A 356 9.49 -28.02 11.14
C GLU A 356 9.76 -26.53 11.06
N PHE A 357 10.97 -26.17 10.64
CA PHE A 357 11.30 -24.79 10.32
C PHE A 357 10.68 -24.44 8.96
N SER A 358 9.84 -23.41 8.94
CA SER A 358 9.29 -22.84 7.71
C SER A 358 9.69 -21.38 7.60
N ALA A 359 10.35 -21.06 6.49
CA ALA A 359 10.70 -19.69 6.13
C ALA A 359 10.71 -19.58 4.60
N ASP A 360 9.58 -19.15 4.07
CA ASP A 360 9.42 -18.91 2.65
C ASP A 360 9.27 -17.41 2.42
N PHE A 361 10.14 -16.85 1.59
CA PHE A 361 10.00 -15.50 1.08
C PHE A 361 10.32 -15.43 -0.39
N THR A 362 9.75 -14.41 -1.03
CA THR A 362 9.89 -14.17 -2.46
C THR A 362 10.35 -12.75 -2.71
N LEU A 363 11.06 -12.57 -3.80
CA LEU A 363 11.31 -11.26 -4.39
C LEU A 363 10.19 -10.93 -5.37
N ARG A 364 9.85 -9.66 -5.43
CA ARG A 364 8.97 -9.08 -6.44
C ARG A 364 9.72 -8.03 -7.22
N PHE A 365 9.35 -7.90 -8.48
CA PHE A 365 10.01 -7.05 -9.44
C PHE A 365 9.00 -6.03 -9.95
N ALA A 366 9.43 -4.77 -10.10
CA ALA A 366 8.58 -3.71 -10.64
C ALA A 366 8.12 -4.02 -12.08
N HIS A 367 8.91 -4.80 -12.83
CA HIS A 367 8.66 -5.24 -14.21
C HIS A 367 8.99 -6.71 -14.41
N PRO A 368 8.51 -7.33 -15.51
CA PRO A 368 8.96 -8.65 -15.91
C PRO A 368 10.49 -8.70 -16.09
N LEU A 369 11.11 -9.75 -15.57
CA LEU A 369 12.56 -9.91 -15.67
C LEU A 369 13.04 -10.06 -17.12
N PRO A 370 14.11 -9.37 -17.54
CA PRO A 370 14.63 -9.48 -18.90
C PRO A 370 15.37 -10.80 -19.17
N ALA A 371 15.84 -11.46 -18.11
CA ALA A 371 16.59 -12.72 -18.17
C ALA A 371 16.37 -13.52 -16.88
N ASP A 372 16.72 -14.82 -16.93
CA ASP A 372 16.82 -15.64 -15.74
C ASP A 372 17.88 -15.05 -14.78
N VAL A 373 17.57 -15.02 -13.48
CA VAL A 373 18.44 -14.44 -12.45
C VAL A 373 18.44 -15.29 -11.19
N SER A 374 19.57 -15.25 -10.48
CA SER A 374 19.76 -15.84 -9.16
C SER A 374 20.25 -14.75 -8.20
N PHE A 375 19.67 -14.69 -7.01
CA PHE A 375 20.06 -13.78 -5.94
C PHE A 375 20.58 -14.60 -4.76
N ASP A 376 21.78 -14.26 -4.31
CA ASP A 376 22.36 -14.87 -3.12
C ASP A 376 21.70 -14.30 -1.86
N ILE A 377 21.65 -15.12 -0.82
CA ILE A 377 21.11 -14.75 0.48
C ILE A 377 22.19 -15.00 1.51
N VAL A 378 22.40 -14.02 2.38
CA VAL A 378 23.39 -14.09 3.46
C VAL A 378 22.73 -13.88 4.82
N LEU A 379 23.24 -14.59 5.82
CA LEU A 379 22.90 -14.35 7.22
C LEU A 379 23.58 -13.06 7.69
N ASP A 380 22.80 -12.09 8.17
CA ASP A 380 23.30 -10.78 8.62
C ASP A 380 23.10 -10.57 10.12
N ASN A 381 23.89 -11.28 10.93
CA ASN A 381 23.80 -11.22 12.39
C ASN A 381 24.08 -9.82 12.98
N SER A 382 24.56 -8.86 12.19
CA SER A 382 24.73 -7.47 12.66
C SER A 382 23.39 -6.79 12.98
N LEU A 383 22.29 -7.27 12.40
CA LEU A 383 20.94 -6.72 12.60
C LEU A 383 20.26 -7.21 13.88
N VAL A 384 20.80 -8.23 14.55
CA VAL A 384 20.17 -8.86 15.73
C VAL A 384 20.13 -7.91 16.92
N GLU A 385 21.23 -7.20 17.19
CA GLU A 385 21.29 -6.23 18.29
C GLU A 385 20.34 -5.04 18.02
N THR A 386 20.31 -4.55 16.79
CA THR A 386 19.38 -3.50 16.35
C THR A 386 17.93 -3.92 16.56
N TYR A 387 17.54 -5.10 16.06
CA TYR A 387 16.18 -5.63 16.24
C TYR A 387 15.83 -5.74 17.72
N ASN A 388 16.73 -6.29 18.53
CA ASN A 388 16.52 -6.47 19.96
C ASN A 388 16.31 -5.14 20.69
N ASN A 389 17.11 -4.12 20.38
CA ASN A 389 16.99 -2.80 20.98
C ASN A 389 15.69 -2.09 20.57
N GLU A 390 15.31 -2.16 19.30
CA GLU A 390 14.11 -1.51 18.77
C GLU A 390 12.82 -2.16 19.28
N ASN A 391 12.81 -3.49 19.41
CA ASN A 391 11.61 -4.24 19.78
C ASN A 391 11.58 -4.61 21.29
N GLY A 392 12.65 -4.34 22.04
CA GLY A 392 12.75 -4.65 23.47
C GLY A 392 12.90 -6.15 23.76
N THR A 393 13.47 -6.90 22.81
CA THR A 393 13.63 -8.36 22.87
C THR A 393 15.04 -8.76 23.33
N ASP A 394 15.25 -10.04 23.64
CA ASP A 394 16.57 -10.62 23.92
C ASP A 394 16.79 -11.92 23.12
N TYR A 395 16.46 -11.87 21.83
CA TYR A 395 16.58 -13.01 20.92
C TYR A 395 18.04 -13.30 20.55
N TYR A 396 18.34 -14.59 20.40
CA TYR A 396 19.69 -15.07 20.12
C TYR A 396 19.98 -15.08 18.60
N PRO A 397 21.21 -14.76 18.18
CA PRO A 397 21.65 -15.01 16.80
C PRO A 397 21.84 -16.51 16.57
N VAL A 398 21.86 -16.91 15.30
CA VAL A 398 22.16 -18.28 14.86
C VAL A 398 23.54 -18.32 14.20
N ASP A 399 24.27 -19.43 14.32
CA ASP A 399 25.51 -19.63 13.57
C ASP A 399 25.20 -20.07 12.13
N ALA A 400 25.98 -19.62 11.15
CA ALA A 400 25.74 -19.98 9.75
C ALA A 400 25.77 -21.51 9.51
N SER A 401 26.51 -22.26 10.33
CA SER A 401 26.56 -23.73 10.29
C SER A 401 25.23 -24.41 10.60
N ASN A 402 24.33 -23.73 11.33
CA ASN A 402 22.97 -24.21 11.60
C ASN A 402 22.02 -23.96 10.43
N LEU A 403 22.48 -23.38 9.31
CA LEU A 403 21.64 -23.01 8.18
C LEU A 403 22.15 -23.60 6.88
N THR A 404 21.21 -24.08 6.06
CA THR A 404 21.44 -24.29 4.63
C THR A 404 20.50 -23.37 3.87
N ILE A 405 21.07 -22.44 3.11
CA ILE A 405 20.33 -21.39 2.41
C ILE A 405 20.51 -21.61 0.91
N SER A 406 19.40 -21.79 0.20
CA SER A 406 19.40 -21.82 -1.26
C SER A 406 19.24 -20.40 -1.81
N PRO A 407 19.85 -20.07 -2.97
CA PRO A 407 19.63 -18.78 -3.60
C PRO A 407 18.18 -18.66 -4.09
N ILE A 408 17.70 -17.41 -4.20
CA ILE A 408 16.43 -17.13 -4.86
C ILE A 408 16.62 -17.15 -6.36
N THR A 409 15.79 -17.92 -7.05
CA THR A 409 15.81 -17.97 -8.52
C THR A 409 14.53 -17.39 -9.09
N ALA A 410 14.65 -16.71 -10.23
CA ALA A 410 13.52 -16.17 -10.97
C ALA A 410 13.76 -16.30 -12.48
N LYS A 411 12.68 -16.58 -13.22
CA LYS A 411 12.74 -16.77 -14.68
C LYS A 411 12.45 -15.48 -15.42
N ALA A 412 13.05 -15.34 -16.60
CA ALA A 412 12.71 -14.28 -17.54
C ALA A 412 11.18 -14.18 -17.74
N GLY A 413 10.65 -12.97 -17.78
CA GLY A 413 9.22 -12.68 -17.86
C GLY A 413 8.46 -12.74 -16.52
N SER A 414 9.10 -13.16 -15.41
CA SER A 414 8.43 -13.23 -14.10
C SER A 414 8.49 -11.89 -13.36
N ILE A 415 7.42 -11.56 -12.63
CA ILE A 415 7.36 -10.42 -11.70
C ILE A 415 7.47 -10.84 -10.22
N VAL A 416 7.59 -12.13 -9.97
CA VAL A 416 7.82 -12.75 -8.66
C VAL A 416 8.83 -13.87 -8.82
N SER A 417 9.74 -14.03 -7.87
CA SER A 417 10.67 -15.16 -7.82
C SER A 417 9.99 -16.44 -7.35
N ASN A 418 10.71 -17.57 -7.45
CA ASN A 418 10.40 -18.73 -6.63
C ASN A 418 10.63 -18.39 -5.14
N ALA A 419 9.95 -19.11 -4.25
CA ALA A 419 10.25 -19.04 -2.82
C ALA A 419 11.67 -19.57 -2.57
N SER A 420 12.39 -18.92 -1.65
CA SER A 420 13.65 -19.48 -1.14
C SER A 420 13.37 -20.72 -0.29
N SER A 421 14.30 -21.67 -0.29
CA SER A 421 14.28 -22.82 0.62
C SER A 421 15.43 -22.69 1.61
N ILE A 422 15.08 -22.54 2.89
CA ILE A 422 16.02 -22.44 3.99
C ILE A 422 15.77 -23.58 4.96
N SER A 423 16.83 -24.29 5.31
CA SER A 423 16.78 -25.36 6.32
C SER A 423 17.56 -24.92 7.55
N PHE A 424 17.06 -25.32 8.71
CA PHE A 424 17.64 -24.98 10.01
C PHE A 424 17.93 -26.26 10.81
N ASP A 425 19.16 -26.38 11.30
CA ASP A 425 19.61 -27.43 12.19
C ASP A 425 19.74 -26.88 13.62
N PRO A 426 18.86 -27.28 14.57
CA PRO A 426 18.92 -26.82 15.95
C PRO A 426 20.07 -27.42 16.77
N SER A 427 20.88 -28.33 16.21
CA SER A 427 21.92 -29.05 16.93
C SER A 427 22.90 -28.11 17.65
N GLY A 428 23.10 -28.38 18.95
CA GLY A 428 24.02 -27.61 19.80
C GLY A 428 23.48 -26.29 20.35
N LEU A 429 22.24 -25.93 20.01
CA LEU A 429 21.57 -24.74 20.54
C LEU A 429 20.77 -25.06 21.81
N SER A 430 20.73 -24.11 22.75
CA SER A 430 19.90 -24.21 23.95
C SER A 430 18.51 -23.61 23.72
N GLY A 431 17.52 -24.01 24.53
CA GLY A 431 16.19 -23.41 24.50
C GLY A 431 16.21 -21.88 24.63
N GLY A 432 15.36 -21.23 23.84
CA GLY A 432 15.35 -19.78 23.65
C GLY A 432 14.72 -19.41 22.32
N ILE A 433 14.59 -18.10 22.08
CA ILE A 433 14.08 -17.58 20.81
C ILE A 433 15.27 -17.07 20.00
N TYR A 434 15.42 -17.61 18.80
CA TYR A 434 16.47 -17.27 17.85
C TYR A 434 15.89 -16.41 16.73
N ILE A 435 16.67 -15.44 16.28
CA ILE A 435 16.36 -14.59 15.13
C ILE A 435 17.38 -14.84 14.03
N ILE A 436 16.89 -14.98 12.80
CA ILE A 436 17.66 -15.29 11.60
C ILE A 436 17.39 -14.17 10.59
N PRO A 437 18.18 -13.08 10.61
CA PRO A 437 18.10 -12.01 9.62
C PRO A 437 18.77 -12.44 8.30
N LEU A 438 18.00 -12.54 7.23
CA LEU A 438 18.45 -12.98 5.92
C LEU A 438 18.40 -11.81 4.94
N ARG A 439 19.57 -11.35 4.50
CA ARG A 439 19.71 -10.24 3.55
C ARG A 439 19.91 -10.79 2.14
N VAL A 440 19.18 -10.24 1.19
CA VAL A 440 19.35 -10.55 -0.23
C VAL A 440 20.47 -9.70 -0.81
N GLU A 441 21.42 -10.33 -1.50
CA GLU A 441 22.49 -9.64 -2.20
C GLU A 441 22.11 -9.40 -3.66
N LEU A 442 22.07 -8.12 -4.04
CA LEU A 442 21.80 -7.73 -5.42
C LEU A 442 23.07 -7.93 -6.26
N PRO A 443 22.94 -8.44 -7.50
CA PRO A 443 24.08 -8.59 -8.40
C PRO A 443 24.83 -7.28 -8.63
N GLU A 444 26.15 -7.35 -8.77
CA GLU A 444 26.99 -6.21 -9.14
C GLU A 444 26.58 -5.64 -10.51
N GLY A 445 26.85 -4.35 -10.72
CA GLY A 445 26.62 -3.68 -12.01
C GLY A 445 25.33 -2.87 -12.10
N GLY A 446 24.56 -2.76 -11.01
CA GLY A 446 23.45 -1.81 -10.89
C GLY A 446 22.21 -2.14 -11.73
N ALA A 447 22.13 -3.36 -12.28
CA ALA A 447 20.96 -3.82 -13.02
C ALA A 447 19.71 -3.96 -12.12
N TYR A 448 19.91 -4.09 -10.81
CA TYR A 448 18.86 -4.21 -9.81
C TYR A 448 19.10 -3.21 -8.68
N GLN A 449 18.02 -2.73 -8.07
CA GLN A 449 18.09 -1.93 -6.86
C GLN A 449 16.94 -2.28 -5.91
N ALA A 450 17.16 -2.11 -4.62
CA ALA A 450 16.09 -2.21 -3.64
C ALA A 450 15.11 -1.04 -3.84
N GLN A 451 13.83 -1.28 -3.58
CA GLN A 451 12.86 -0.19 -3.51
C GLN A 451 13.23 0.81 -2.42
N THR A 452 12.91 2.08 -2.66
CA THR A 452 13.14 3.17 -1.70
C THR A 452 12.57 2.81 -0.33
N GLY A 453 13.43 2.77 0.69
CA GLY A 453 13.06 2.44 2.07
C GLY A 453 13.08 0.94 2.41
N SER A 454 13.40 0.07 1.46
CA SER A 454 13.56 -1.37 1.69
C SER A 454 15.04 -1.74 1.85
N GLU A 455 15.34 -2.63 2.82
CA GLU A 455 16.67 -3.19 3.03
C GLU A 455 16.81 -4.62 2.46
N LEU A 456 15.73 -5.18 1.87
CA LEU A 456 15.66 -6.57 1.41
C LEU A 456 16.13 -7.59 2.46
N VAL A 457 15.71 -7.38 3.72
CA VAL A 457 16.00 -8.25 4.86
C VAL A 457 14.74 -8.99 5.31
N PHE A 458 14.81 -10.31 5.31
CA PHE A 458 13.78 -11.19 5.85
C PHE A 458 14.16 -11.65 7.26
N TYR A 459 13.23 -11.54 8.19
CA TYR A 459 13.42 -12.02 9.57
C TYR A 459 12.64 -13.33 9.76
N ALA A 460 13.37 -14.43 9.97
CA ALA A 460 12.82 -15.67 10.48
C ALA A 460 13.09 -15.79 11.99
N PHE A 461 12.15 -16.39 12.71
CA PHE A 461 12.25 -16.62 14.15
C PHE A 461 12.04 -18.08 14.46
N VAL A 462 12.88 -18.62 15.36
CA VAL A 462 12.78 -20.00 15.82
C VAL A 462 12.75 -20.04 17.33
N SER A 463 11.64 -20.52 17.90
CA SER A 463 11.56 -20.82 19.33
C SER A 463 11.99 -22.26 19.57
N LEU A 464 13.13 -22.45 20.23
CA LEU A 464 13.58 -23.75 20.71
C LEU A 464 13.07 -23.98 22.13
N ILE A 465 12.30 -25.04 22.32
CA ILE A 465 11.71 -25.43 23.59
C ILE A 465 12.40 -26.71 24.06
N ASN A 466 13.07 -26.65 25.21
CA ASN A 466 13.72 -27.84 25.78
C ASN A 466 12.68 -28.85 26.25
N GLU A 467 13.07 -30.12 26.39
CA GLU A 467 12.18 -31.20 26.86
C GLU A 467 11.51 -30.86 28.21
N ALA A 468 12.30 -30.32 29.15
CA ALA A 468 11.81 -29.92 30.48
C ALA A 468 10.77 -28.78 30.43
N ASP A 469 10.69 -28.10 29.29
CA ASP A 469 9.90 -26.89 29.08
C ASP A 469 8.71 -27.11 28.14
N LYS A 470 8.43 -28.36 27.76
CA LYS A 470 7.29 -28.71 26.91
C LYS A 470 5.95 -28.27 27.48
N MET A 471 5.80 -28.40 28.80
CA MET A 471 4.58 -28.04 29.53
C MET A 471 4.98 -27.21 30.75
N LEU A 472 5.08 -25.91 30.55
CA LEU A 472 5.54 -24.98 31.59
C LEU A 472 4.45 -24.59 32.57
N ILE A 473 3.19 -24.98 32.35
CA ILE A 473 2.12 -24.68 33.28
C ILE A 473 1.87 -25.83 34.25
N ASP A 474 1.64 -25.49 35.52
CA ASP A 474 1.10 -26.41 36.52
C ASP A 474 -0.44 -26.41 36.41
N THR A 475 -0.99 -27.49 35.85
CA THR A 475 -2.43 -27.63 35.63
C THR A 475 -3.23 -27.86 36.90
N GLU A 476 -2.55 -28.17 38.02
CA GLU A 476 -3.18 -28.44 39.31
C GLU A 476 -3.01 -27.28 40.32
N ALA A 477 -2.45 -26.15 39.88
CA ALA A 477 -2.24 -24.99 40.73
C ALA A 477 -3.56 -24.44 41.30
N THR A 478 -3.60 -24.24 42.62
CA THR A 478 -4.73 -23.64 43.35
C THR A 478 -4.37 -22.30 44.04
N ALA A 479 -3.10 -21.89 43.95
CA ALA A 479 -2.59 -20.61 44.44
C ALA A 479 -1.40 -20.17 43.56
N LEU A 480 -1.08 -18.88 43.57
CA LEU A 480 0.12 -18.34 42.94
C LEU A 480 1.23 -18.16 43.98
N THR A 481 2.46 -18.45 43.56
CA THR A 481 3.68 -18.02 44.25
C THR A 481 4.16 -16.68 43.70
N GLY A 482 5.20 -16.09 44.29
CA GLY A 482 5.76 -14.85 43.78
C GLY A 482 5.11 -13.58 44.32
N ALA A 483 5.49 -12.45 43.73
CA ALA A 483 5.02 -11.12 44.10
C ALA A 483 4.11 -10.54 43.01
N LYS A 484 2.91 -10.08 43.40
CA LYS A 484 1.99 -9.38 42.49
C LYS A 484 2.70 -8.17 41.89
N ILE A 485 2.73 -8.09 40.56
CA ILE A 485 3.24 -6.94 39.84
C ILE A 485 2.17 -5.85 39.85
N ALA A 486 2.55 -4.64 40.26
CA ALA A 486 1.66 -3.49 40.16
C ALA A 486 1.39 -3.17 38.68
N PRO A 487 0.12 -3.13 38.24
CA PRO A 487 -0.22 -2.78 36.87
C PRO A 487 0.27 -1.39 36.50
N ALA A 488 0.82 -1.25 35.30
CA ALA A 488 1.28 0.01 34.74
C ALA A 488 0.32 0.47 33.64
N LYS A 489 0.85 0.91 32.48
CA LYS A 489 0.05 1.20 31.27
C LYS A 489 -0.43 -0.09 30.58
N TRP A 490 -1.01 -1.00 31.36
CA TRP A 490 -1.46 -2.28 30.84
C TRP A 490 -2.75 -2.10 30.07
N THR A 491 -2.87 -2.82 28.96
CA THR A 491 -4.09 -2.82 28.15
C THR A 491 -4.48 -4.25 27.85
N ILE A 492 -5.76 -4.44 27.51
CA ILE A 492 -6.28 -5.75 27.11
C ILE A 492 -7.15 -5.62 25.87
N SER A 493 -7.01 -6.60 24.98
CA SER A 493 -7.82 -6.75 23.77
C SER A 493 -8.34 -8.18 23.67
N CYS A 494 -9.58 -8.35 23.22
CA CYS A 494 -10.25 -9.65 23.13
C CYS A 494 -10.65 -9.94 21.68
N TYR A 495 -10.55 -11.20 21.26
CA TYR A 495 -10.78 -11.65 19.89
C TYR A 495 -11.55 -12.98 19.85
N GLN A 496 -12.28 -13.24 18.77
CA GLN A 496 -13.03 -14.49 18.60
C GLN A 496 -12.15 -15.59 18.00
N GLY A 497 -12.31 -16.83 18.49
CA GLY A 497 -11.54 -17.99 18.04
C GLY A 497 -10.03 -17.75 18.13
N LYS A 498 -9.33 -18.09 17.04
CA LYS A 498 -7.89 -17.85 16.88
C LYS A 498 -7.54 -16.54 16.19
N ASN A 499 -8.53 -15.67 15.96
CA ASN A 499 -8.29 -14.40 15.27
C ASN A 499 -7.44 -13.47 16.14
N ASP A 500 -6.70 -12.59 15.49
CA ASP A 500 -5.91 -11.50 16.08
C ASP A 500 -6.58 -10.13 15.90
N SER A 501 -7.75 -10.10 15.25
CA SER A 501 -8.55 -8.90 14.97
C SER A 501 -10.06 -9.26 14.83
N GLY A 502 -10.94 -8.29 15.10
CA GLY A 502 -12.36 -8.37 14.71
C GLY A 502 -13.34 -9.04 15.67
N ALA A 503 -13.25 -8.82 16.99
CA ALA A 503 -14.39 -9.13 17.86
C ALA A 503 -15.37 -7.94 17.93
N THR A 504 -16.49 -8.02 17.21
CA THR A 504 -17.69 -7.23 17.50
C THR A 504 -18.57 -8.02 18.48
N GLY A 505 -18.82 -7.46 19.67
CA GLY A 505 -19.77 -8.05 20.65
C GLY A 505 -19.34 -8.06 22.11
N VAL A 506 -18.17 -7.52 22.45
CA VAL A 506 -17.75 -7.35 23.84
C VAL A 506 -18.43 -6.11 24.43
N TRP A 507 -19.23 -6.27 25.49
CA TRP A 507 -19.72 -5.11 26.23
C TRP A 507 -18.67 -4.68 27.26
N ASN A 508 -18.43 -3.37 27.36
CA ASN A 508 -17.57 -2.69 28.34
C ASN A 508 -16.03 -2.74 28.15
N LEU A 509 -15.47 -2.91 26.94
CA LEU A 509 -14.00 -2.78 26.68
C LEU A 509 -13.65 -1.96 25.43
N ASP A 510 -14.45 -0.95 25.10
CA ASP A 510 -14.28 -0.16 23.88
C ASP A 510 -13.36 1.06 24.09
N SER A 511 -13.21 1.53 25.33
CA SER A 511 -12.33 2.65 25.70
C SER A 511 -11.13 2.23 26.54
N ASP A 512 -10.10 3.08 26.59
CA ASP A 512 -8.93 2.87 27.44
C ASP A 512 -9.30 2.83 28.94
N ASP A 513 -10.25 3.67 29.38
CA ASP A 513 -10.76 3.67 30.76
C ASP A 513 -11.41 2.33 31.11
N GLN A 514 -12.15 1.76 30.17
CA GLN A 514 -12.80 0.47 30.33
C GLN A 514 -11.80 -0.68 30.43
N LYS A 515 -10.75 -0.66 29.60
CA LYS A 515 -9.64 -1.63 29.67
C LYS A 515 -8.87 -1.54 30.98
N ALA A 516 -8.75 -0.35 31.56
CA ALA A 516 -8.03 -0.15 32.81
C ALA A 516 -8.73 -0.79 34.03
N TYR A 517 -10.06 -0.95 34.02
CA TYR A 517 -10.80 -1.63 35.10
C TYR A 517 -10.38 -3.08 35.28
N MET A 518 -9.78 -3.72 34.26
CA MET A 518 -9.29 -5.09 34.35
C MET A 518 -8.04 -5.23 35.24
N PHE A 519 -7.48 -4.13 35.73
CA PHE A 519 -6.22 -4.09 36.46
C PHE A 519 -6.25 -3.13 37.65
N ASP A 520 -7.43 -2.70 38.10
CA ASP A 520 -7.57 -1.69 39.16
C ASP A 520 -7.66 -2.31 40.58
N GLY A 521 -7.70 -3.65 40.66
CA GLY A 521 -7.80 -4.40 41.90
C GLY A 521 -9.23 -4.50 42.45
N VAL A 522 -10.23 -4.02 41.72
CA VAL A 522 -11.65 -4.02 42.12
C VAL A 522 -12.38 -5.15 41.40
N ARG A 523 -12.99 -6.05 42.16
CA ARG A 523 -13.80 -7.17 41.62
C ARG A 523 -15.28 -6.81 41.62
N ASP A 524 -15.67 -5.89 40.74
CA ASP A 524 -17.06 -5.43 40.59
C ASP A 524 -17.69 -5.89 39.26
N ASP A 525 -18.83 -5.27 38.90
CA ASP A 525 -19.60 -5.58 37.69
C ASP A 525 -19.03 -4.97 36.41
N LYS A 526 -17.94 -4.19 36.50
CA LYS A 526 -17.17 -3.67 35.35
C LYS A 526 -16.29 -4.76 34.79
N CYS A 527 -16.95 -5.78 34.29
CA CYS A 527 -16.32 -6.96 33.77
C CYS A 527 -16.41 -7.01 32.25
N TRP A 528 -15.39 -7.62 31.65
CA TRP A 528 -15.51 -8.25 30.36
C TRP A 528 -16.43 -9.48 30.49
N TYR A 529 -17.41 -9.65 29.61
CA TYR A 529 -18.20 -10.88 29.57
C TYR A 529 -18.45 -11.38 28.14
N ALA A 530 -18.51 -12.70 28.02
CA ALA A 530 -18.91 -13.40 26.81
C ALA A 530 -20.26 -14.10 27.05
N SER A 531 -21.22 -13.84 26.16
CA SER A 531 -22.58 -14.39 26.24
C SER A 531 -23.00 -15.08 24.92
N SER A 532 -23.05 -16.41 24.96
CA SER A 532 -23.69 -17.29 23.95
C SER A 532 -23.13 -17.27 22.50
N GLN A 533 -23.73 -18.15 21.68
CA GLN A 533 -23.21 -18.53 20.37
C GLN A 533 -23.13 -17.42 19.34
N SER A 534 -23.91 -16.36 19.53
CA SER A 534 -24.05 -15.24 18.61
C SER A 534 -23.23 -14.01 18.98
N PHE A 535 -22.71 -13.90 20.21
CA PHE A 535 -22.16 -12.61 20.69
C PHE A 535 -20.86 -12.64 21.49
N SER A 536 -20.23 -13.79 21.78
CA SER A 536 -18.78 -13.89 22.05
C SER A 536 -18.40 -15.33 22.38
N TRP A 537 -17.41 -15.86 21.67
CA TRP A 537 -16.63 -17.05 22.01
C TRP A 537 -17.34 -18.43 22.03
N ALA A 538 -18.44 -18.60 21.32
CA ALA A 538 -19.01 -19.93 21.10
C ALA A 538 -18.06 -20.95 20.46
N ASN A 539 -17.17 -20.44 19.62
CA ASN A 539 -16.12 -21.19 18.94
C ASN A 539 -14.77 -21.00 19.67
N GLY A 540 -14.81 -20.64 20.95
CA GLY A 540 -13.67 -20.16 21.71
C GLY A 540 -13.29 -18.72 21.39
N GLY A 541 -12.27 -18.23 22.08
CA GLY A 541 -11.73 -16.89 21.88
C GLY A 541 -10.34 -16.75 22.47
N ASN A 542 -9.81 -15.53 22.39
CA ASN A 542 -8.56 -15.21 23.06
C ASN A 542 -8.56 -13.78 23.54
N PHE A 543 -7.70 -13.51 24.51
CA PHE A 543 -7.40 -12.15 24.93
C PHE A 543 -5.89 -11.96 25.00
N VAL A 544 -5.47 -10.73 24.72
CA VAL A 544 -4.07 -10.29 24.73
C VAL A 544 -3.93 -9.18 25.75
N ILE A 545 -3.01 -9.34 26.69
CA ILE A 545 -2.60 -8.32 27.65
C ILE A 545 -1.26 -7.73 27.19
N GLU A 546 -1.20 -6.42 26.98
CA GLU A 546 0.06 -5.68 26.77
C GLU A 546 0.52 -5.06 28.09
N LEU A 547 1.78 -5.35 28.49
CA LEU A 547 2.32 -4.94 29.78
C LEU A 547 3.10 -3.61 29.75
N GLY A 548 3.24 -3.01 28.57
CA GLY A 548 3.99 -1.78 28.32
C GLY A 548 5.53 -1.90 28.44
N ARG A 549 6.05 -2.94 29.09
CA ARG A 549 7.47 -3.33 29.13
C ARG A 549 7.62 -4.82 29.41
N LYS A 550 8.84 -5.33 29.29
CA LYS A 550 9.18 -6.73 29.61
C LYS A 550 9.22 -6.96 31.13
N TYR A 551 8.63 -8.07 31.57
CA TYR A 551 8.65 -8.57 32.94
C TYR A 551 9.13 -10.03 32.95
N GLU A 552 9.73 -10.44 34.06
CA GLU A 552 9.81 -11.85 34.42
C GLU A 552 8.52 -12.25 35.14
N ILE A 553 7.88 -13.31 34.67
CA ILE A 553 6.54 -13.72 35.06
C ILE A 553 6.58 -15.21 35.43
N ASP A 554 6.11 -15.57 36.61
CA ASP A 554 5.92 -16.97 37.02
C ASP A 554 4.45 -17.28 37.34
N GLY A 555 3.59 -16.28 37.47
CA GLY A 555 2.19 -16.49 37.81
C GLY A 555 1.26 -15.55 37.08
N PHE A 556 0.08 -16.08 36.75
CA PHE A 556 -1.03 -15.33 36.18
C PHE A 556 -2.35 -15.82 36.75
N ARG A 557 -3.29 -14.92 36.99
CA ARG A 557 -4.66 -15.28 37.33
C ARG A 557 -5.64 -14.24 36.83
N TRP A 558 -6.87 -14.67 36.59
CA TRP A 558 -7.96 -13.74 36.37
C TRP A 558 -9.19 -14.09 37.20
N SER A 559 -9.89 -13.05 37.62
CA SER A 559 -11.08 -13.13 38.45
C SER A 559 -12.31 -13.21 37.57
N ILE A 560 -13.26 -14.01 38.02
CA ILE A 560 -14.54 -14.26 37.37
C ILE A 560 -15.64 -13.53 38.16
N TYR A 561 -16.43 -12.70 37.49
CA TYR A 561 -17.60 -12.06 38.11
C TYR A 561 -18.86 -12.95 38.01
N TYR A 562 -19.10 -13.47 36.81
CA TYR A 562 -20.19 -14.37 36.45
C TYR A 562 -19.69 -15.51 35.55
N GLN A 563 -20.08 -16.75 35.84
CA GLN A 563 -19.73 -17.91 35.03
C GLN A 563 -20.76 -19.03 35.14
N ASP A 564 -21.33 -19.39 33.99
CA ASP A 564 -22.20 -20.55 33.83
C ASP A 564 -21.48 -21.70 33.10
N SER A 565 -20.42 -21.39 32.35
CA SER A 565 -19.63 -22.36 31.60
C SER A 565 -18.17 -22.29 32.02
N ASN A 566 -17.52 -23.44 32.21
CA ASN A 566 -16.14 -23.53 32.68
C ASN A 566 -15.21 -23.97 31.52
N PRO A 567 -14.88 -23.05 30.58
CA PRO A 567 -14.09 -23.41 29.42
C PRO A 567 -12.67 -23.80 29.81
N GLU A 568 -12.07 -24.67 29.00
CA GLU A 568 -10.64 -24.98 29.05
C GLU A 568 -9.81 -23.78 28.57
N CYS A 569 -8.57 -23.72 29.03
CA CYS A 569 -7.49 -22.98 28.40
C CYS A 569 -6.95 -23.84 27.26
N ILE A 570 -7.08 -23.35 26.03
CA ILE A 570 -6.60 -24.02 24.82
C ILE A 570 -5.12 -23.80 24.64
N ASP A 571 -4.63 -22.61 24.98
CA ASP A 571 -3.22 -22.28 24.93
C ASP A 571 -2.95 -21.03 25.78
N PHE A 572 -1.75 -20.96 26.35
CA PHE A 572 -1.22 -19.78 27.00
C PHE A 572 0.09 -19.45 26.27
N GLN A 573 0.16 -18.25 25.71
CA GLN A 573 1.29 -17.78 24.94
C GLN A 573 1.88 -16.51 25.53
N TYR A 574 3.16 -16.31 25.27
CA TYR A 574 3.85 -15.07 25.60
C TYR A 574 4.64 -14.54 24.41
N SER A 575 4.90 -13.23 24.43
CA SER A 575 5.73 -12.56 23.43
C SER A 575 6.49 -11.39 24.07
N GLN A 576 7.62 -11.03 23.46
CA GLN A 576 8.39 -9.85 23.84
C GLN A 576 8.12 -8.64 22.92
N ASP A 577 7.73 -8.87 21.68
CA ASP A 577 7.49 -7.84 20.65
C ASP A 577 6.07 -7.81 20.09
N GLY A 578 5.20 -8.74 20.52
CA GLY A 578 3.83 -8.89 20.03
C GLY A 578 3.73 -9.56 18.67
N LYS A 579 4.86 -9.93 18.06
CA LYS A 579 4.97 -10.58 16.74
C LYS A 579 5.33 -12.05 16.88
N VAL A 580 6.35 -12.35 17.70
CA VAL A 580 6.84 -13.71 17.93
C VAL A 580 6.19 -14.27 19.19
N TRP A 581 5.29 -15.25 19.00
CA TRP A 581 4.52 -15.87 20.08
C TRP A 581 5.01 -17.27 20.38
N VAL A 582 5.22 -17.58 21.66
CA VAL A 582 5.64 -18.90 22.14
C VAL A 582 4.56 -19.47 23.05
N SER A 583 4.12 -20.70 22.76
CA SER A 583 3.19 -21.45 23.61
C SER A 583 3.94 -22.03 24.82
N VAL A 584 3.30 -21.96 26.00
CA VAL A 584 3.78 -22.61 27.23
C VAL A 584 3.12 -23.97 27.48
N MET A 585 2.16 -24.33 26.63
CA MET A 585 1.33 -25.54 26.76
C MET A 585 1.57 -26.56 25.63
N ASN A 586 2.22 -26.14 24.53
CA ASN A 586 2.65 -27.00 23.43
C ASN A 586 1.56 -27.94 22.88
N GLY A 587 0.35 -27.41 22.70
CA GLY A 587 -0.78 -28.15 22.14
C GLY A 587 -1.62 -28.93 23.17
N GLU A 588 -1.19 -28.99 24.43
CA GLU A 588 -2.01 -29.50 25.53
C GLU A 588 -3.07 -28.46 25.93
N THR A 589 -4.23 -28.93 26.40
CA THR A 589 -5.28 -28.08 26.98
C THR A 589 -5.53 -28.47 28.42
N PHE A 590 -6.05 -27.56 29.24
CA PHE A 590 -6.49 -27.89 30.60
C PHE A 590 -7.59 -26.95 31.07
N VAL A 591 -8.36 -27.40 32.06
CA VAL A 591 -9.35 -26.55 32.73
C VAL A 591 -8.72 -25.97 34.01
N PRO A 592 -8.45 -24.65 34.08
CA PRO A 592 -7.83 -24.05 35.25
C PRO A 592 -8.69 -24.25 36.50
N LYS A 593 -8.06 -24.61 37.62
CA LYS A 593 -8.76 -24.70 38.90
C LYS A 593 -9.26 -23.31 39.30
N THR A 594 -10.46 -23.26 39.87
CA THR A 594 -11.07 -22.02 40.35
C THR A 594 -11.01 -21.98 41.88
N THR A 595 -10.39 -20.95 42.44
CA THR A 595 -10.34 -20.70 43.89
C THR A 595 -10.75 -19.26 44.18
N GLU A 596 -11.76 -19.03 45.03
CA GLU A 596 -12.30 -17.68 45.31
C GLU A 596 -12.64 -16.87 44.04
N ASN A 597 -13.23 -17.54 43.05
CA ASN A 597 -13.53 -17.01 41.72
C ASN A 597 -12.31 -16.62 40.86
N TRP A 598 -11.10 -17.08 41.20
CA TRP A 598 -9.90 -16.90 40.36
C TRP A 598 -9.57 -18.15 39.56
N LYS A 599 -9.33 -17.99 38.25
CA LYS A 599 -8.62 -18.99 37.44
C LYS A 599 -7.12 -18.77 37.59
N ILE A 600 -6.39 -19.82 37.95
CA ILE A 600 -4.98 -19.72 38.34
C ILE A 600 -4.11 -20.46 37.32
N PHE A 601 -3.01 -19.80 36.94
CA PHE A 601 -2.02 -20.24 35.97
C PHE A 601 -0.63 -20.05 36.60
N GLN A 602 -0.12 -21.08 37.27
CA GLN A 602 1.24 -21.07 37.82
C GLN A 602 2.19 -21.67 36.80
N LEU A 603 3.26 -20.95 36.47
CA LEU A 603 4.34 -21.46 35.64
C LEU A 603 5.34 -22.22 36.52
N LYS A 604 5.80 -23.36 36.03
CA LYS A 604 6.85 -24.19 36.65
C LYS A 604 8.21 -23.49 36.64
N LYS A 605 8.39 -22.53 35.74
CA LYS A 605 9.56 -21.65 35.66
C LYS A 605 9.15 -20.26 35.16
N PRO A 606 9.92 -19.22 35.48
CA PRO A 606 9.66 -17.88 34.98
C PRO A 606 9.83 -17.77 33.46
N ILE A 607 8.98 -16.96 32.82
CA ILE A 607 9.10 -16.54 31.43
C ILE A 607 9.35 -15.04 31.34
N LYS A 608 9.97 -14.57 30.26
CA LYS A 608 10.15 -13.16 29.96
C LYS A 608 9.09 -12.71 28.95
N ALA A 609 8.17 -11.85 29.36
CA ALA A 609 7.07 -11.42 28.52
C ALA A 609 6.80 -9.92 28.63
N ARG A 610 6.45 -9.32 27.49
CA ARG A 610 5.80 -8.00 27.39
C ARG A 610 4.32 -8.14 27.00
N TYR A 611 3.98 -9.26 26.38
CA TYR A 611 2.62 -9.60 25.99
C TYR A 611 2.28 -11.01 26.48
N ILE A 612 1.05 -11.17 26.97
CA ILE A 612 0.46 -12.48 27.29
C ILE A 612 -0.77 -12.65 26.42
N ARG A 613 -0.96 -13.85 25.85
CA ARG A 613 -2.17 -14.22 25.14
C ARG A 613 -2.71 -15.52 25.70
N VAL A 614 -4.00 -15.55 26.01
CA VAL A 614 -4.64 -16.81 26.44
C VAL A 614 -5.78 -17.13 25.50
N PHE A 615 -5.76 -18.35 24.97
CA PHE A 615 -6.86 -18.92 24.20
C PHE A 615 -7.78 -19.68 25.13
N VAL A 616 -9.06 -19.34 25.07
CA VAL A 616 -10.12 -19.92 25.86
C VAL A 616 -10.98 -20.77 24.93
N GLY A 617 -11.29 -21.99 25.37
CA GLY A 617 -12.09 -22.95 24.63
C GLY A 617 -13.55 -22.50 24.48
N SER A 618 -14.33 -23.31 23.78
CA SER A 618 -15.73 -23.02 23.50
C SER A 618 -16.56 -22.81 24.76
N VAL A 619 -17.36 -21.74 24.74
CA VAL A 619 -18.22 -21.33 25.84
C VAL A 619 -19.65 -21.77 25.53
N THR A 620 -20.25 -22.59 26.41
CA THR A 620 -21.63 -23.11 26.24
C THR A 620 -22.70 -22.20 26.82
N SER A 621 -22.33 -21.21 27.64
CA SER A 621 -23.22 -20.23 28.25
C SER A 621 -22.44 -18.91 28.48
N TYR A 622 -22.42 -18.37 29.70
CA TYR A 622 -21.69 -17.15 30.04
C TYR A 622 -20.34 -17.44 30.70
N THR A 623 -19.37 -16.57 30.45
CA THR A 623 -18.12 -16.43 31.22
C THR A 623 -17.73 -14.96 31.26
N SER A 624 -16.96 -14.55 32.26
CA SER A 624 -16.51 -13.17 32.42
C SER A 624 -15.14 -13.10 33.08
N MET A 625 -14.54 -11.93 32.94
CA MET A 625 -13.29 -11.56 33.57
C MET A 625 -13.45 -10.14 34.10
N ASN A 626 -13.17 -9.89 35.38
CA ASN A 626 -13.30 -8.55 35.98
C ASN A 626 -12.03 -8.03 36.64
N GLU A 627 -10.99 -8.85 36.70
CA GLU A 627 -9.66 -8.43 37.14
C GLU A 627 -8.66 -9.46 36.61
N ALA A 628 -7.45 -9.02 36.26
CA ALA A 628 -6.34 -9.87 35.89
C ALA A 628 -5.09 -9.46 36.68
N GLU A 629 -4.36 -10.44 37.20
CA GLU A 629 -3.17 -10.22 37.98
C GLU A 629 -2.00 -11.07 37.46
N ILE A 630 -0.82 -10.46 37.48
CA ILE A 630 0.42 -11.06 36.99
C ILE A 630 1.45 -10.98 38.12
N TYR A 631 2.20 -12.06 38.28
CA TYR A 631 3.14 -12.28 39.36
C TYR A 631 4.54 -12.47 38.82
N ALA A 632 5.50 -11.84 39.50
CA ALA A 632 6.92 -12.03 39.30
C ALA A 632 7.45 -13.11 40.27
N PRO A 633 8.56 -13.79 39.92
CA PRO A 633 9.20 -14.78 40.79
C PRO A 633 9.48 -14.23 42.19
N SER A 634 9.45 -15.13 43.18
CA SER A 634 9.92 -14.77 44.53
C SER A 634 11.45 -14.60 44.47
N ASN A 635 11.95 -13.43 44.90
CA ASN A 635 13.39 -13.17 45.01
C ASN A 635 14.11 -14.15 45.94
#